data_AF-A0A800AIP0-F1
#
_entry.id   AF-A0A800AIP0-F1
#
_cell.length_a   1.000
_cell.length_b   1.000
_cell.length_c   1.000
_cell.angle_alpha   90.00
_cell.angle_beta   90.00
_cell.angle_gamma   90.00
#
_symmetry.space_group_name_H-M   'P 1'
#
loop_
_entity.id
_entity.type
_entity.pdbx_description
1 polymer ?
#
loop_
_entity_poly.entity_id
_entity_poly.type
_entity_poly.pdbx_seq_one_letter_code
_entity_poly.pdbx_strand_id
1 'polypeptide(L)'
;MSYHDIKIHWQLHFYDPSSMSASARDTALAMAEIGCQVKVSPLDASRKSGVIPPEEEAKLKLLQSTKIKEEDCYHVKFSPEDALAEPKPGKNIAKRIWSYDLNSVPHSKVQAINHQFDALWTCSQHCLNAFINVGLYKEKGYVVPRGIEKNKFNLNAPPKELPTKKKWKFLFVGLPIVRKGLETLLEAYMEEFSAKEDVCLIVMTRSWNKEYVAKCDEEAKKSAKRNDYPEVIYIQEDLPQYEMPSYYTACDCYIHPAYAEAFGKTIIEAMACGLPVIVTRWGGPVDFCTRQNSFLLDYTFAPAYNELRGFTLPENALWAKPDKEQLRNYMRYVFEHQEVTKEMGLAAHEEITKNWTWIKAAQKAAQSIREIAISPGGVKNDSYRYDDSKVDFSWEGIWWAQGHIDELGWTAEFKIPFANFRFKDRQEHVWGINFERINRRKKETSDWKPMFQEEGGWTRMSELGHLVGLRDIEAGKQFEISLYFLSGSSSRGGFSPPSDEKHNESMNGTLGTGLDVQYSVTGTLKTNVTVNPDFAQVEADQLEINLTRFPTRFEEKRPFFVEGNSFFQTPLELFYSRRIGSRGDILWGTKMTGKVGDYSLGFIGSQTGSFDTLGFGKQVEGKEEALYSILRLKKDIFERSNIGLLLADKEMDGGYSRLGGLDASLGFHESYRVAGQLAFSFHPGQGTKNKAYRMEFGQNNDLWNATVRLERLDPLFDANETGYLRKEPHRGWQQVGFEAAYTPRIRKMGLRKAFVSYRGEVSQSLYTDEYFANWIAQNPSRRLSPEFRRDLIAWKGSVWASLSFVESLLGRMSVFYERSREVELTDIFMASGYGFFVSTDWTRRTSGGVSVRAGDFYNFARQAVEVQRRLFLFSTLRPRSNLTLEFEGSYAQSLDQKGIIDGRFFTSSLRTTYLFTRDIFLRVFAQAGRNRTFYDKIQTQQNYLVSMLLGWEYRPKSHFFVAYNEDWKTSEEELHLDDRVIVVKISYLWNF
;
A
#
# COMPACT_ATOMS: atom_id res chain seq x y z
N MET A 1 6.62 -5.53 -15.41
CA MET A 1 5.60 -6.14 -16.27
C MET A 1 5.43 -5.28 -17.52
N SER A 2 5.61 -5.86 -18.70
CA SER A 2 5.31 -5.27 -20.02
C SER A 2 4.38 -6.22 -20.78
N TYR A 3 3.24 -5.76 -21.30
CA TYR A 3 2.07 -6.59 -21.69
C TYR A 3 2.42 -7.88 -22.48
N HIS A 4 3.45 -7.78 -23.33
CA HIS A 4 4.11 -8.87 -24.04
C HIS A 4 4.33 -10.15 -23.23
N ASP A 5 4.61 -10.01 -21.95
CA ASP A 5 4.93 -11.13 -21.09
C ASP A 5 3.68 -11.69 -20.34
N ILE A 6 2.41 -11.60 -20.82
CA ILE A 6 1.20 -12.20 -20.11
C ILE A 6 0.49 -13.38 -20.88
N LYS A 7 0.94 -14.64 -20.68
CA LYS A 7 0.66 -15.91 -21.42
C LYS A 7 -0.79 -16.43 -21.41
N ILE A 8 -1.81 -15.63 -21.66
CA ILE A 8 -3.19 -16.14 -21.49
C ILE A 8 -3.51 -17.33 -22.44
N HIS A 9 -3.86 -18.49 -21.86
CA HIS A 9 -4.46 -19.63 -22.55
C HIS A 9 -5.97 -19.53 -22.39
N TRP A 10 -6.62 -19.09 -23.45
CA TRP A 10 -8.02 -18.75 -23.45
C TRP A 10 -8.86 -19.91 -24.01
N GLN A 11 -9.66 -20.55 -23.13
CA GLN A 11 -10.40 -21.77 -23.43
C GLN A 11 -11.92 -21.54 -23.36
N LEU A 12 -12.51 -21.00 -24.45
CA LEU A 12 -13.94 -20.65 -24.58
C LEU A 12 -14.54 -21.23 -25.89
N HIS A 13 -15.86 -21.14 -26.09
CA HIS A 13 -16.49 -21.43 -27.39
C HIS A 13 -16.33 -20.25 -28.34
N PHE A 14 -15.22 -20.15 -29.07
CA PHE A 14 -14.95 -19.00 -29.93
C PHE A 14 -15.81 -18.96 -31.21
N TYR A 15 -16.19 -20.11 -31.78
CA TYR A 15 -16.97 -20.18 -33.03
C TYR A 15 -18.49 -20.07 -32.84
N ASP A 16 -18.97 -19.92 -31.61
CA ASP A 16 -20.39 -19.70 -31.32
C ASP A 16 -20.78 -18.23 -31.64
N PRO A 17 -21.97 -17.98 -32.24
CA PRO A 17 -22.39 -16.64 -32.68
C PRO A 17 -23.04 -15.79 -31.57
N SER A 18 -23.00 -16.23 -30.31
CA SER A 18 -23.54 -15.47 -29.19
C SER A 18 -22.67 -14.26 -28.82
N SER A 19 -23.30 -13.24 -28.22
CA SER A 19 -22.64 -12.03 -27.70
C SER A 19 -21.58 -12.28 -26.62
N MET A 20 -21.52 -13.51 -26.11
CA MET A 20 -20.60 -13.96 -25.06
C MET A 20 -19.34 -14.54 -25.69
N SER A 21 -19.50 -15.24 -26.81
CA SER A 21 -18.42 -15.71 -27.68
C SER A 21 -17.81 -14.57 -28.52
N ALA A 22 -18.59 -13.55 -28.87
CA ALA A 22 -18.05 -12.27 -29.34
C ALA A 22 -17.16 -11.63 -28.26
N SER A 23 -17.71 -11.37 -27.07
CA SER A 23 -16.94 -10.82 -25.94
C SER A 23 -15.69 -11.62 -25.57
N ALA A 24 -15.71 -12.94 -25.79
CA ALA A 24 -14.56 -13.83 -25.65
C ALA A 24 -13.45 -13.51 -26.67
N ARG A 25 -13.80 -13.52 -27.96
CA ARG A 25 -12.90 -13.16 -29.07
C ARG A 25 -12.35 -11.76 -28.85
N ASP A 26 -13.21 -10.79 -28.60
CA ASP A 26 -12.84 -9.38 -28.43
C ASP A 26 -11.86 -9.16 -27.27
N THR A 27 -12.07 -9.82 -26.10
CA THR A 27 -11.12 -9.68 -24.98
C THR A 27 -9.78 -10.35 -25.30
N ALA A 28 -9.79 -11.53 -25.92
CA ALA A 28 -8.57 -12.25 -26.30
C ALA A 28 -7.75 -11.49 -27.36
N LEU A 29 -8.44 -10.90 -28.35
CA LEU A 29 -7.84 -10.07 -29.39
C LEU A 29 -7.29 -8.76 -28.83
N ALA A 30 -8.02 -8.07 -27.94
CA ALA A 30 -7.53 -6.84 -27.31
C ALA A 30 -6.37 -7.09 -26.33
N MET A 31 -6.30 -8.28 -25.72
CA MET A 31 -5.13 -8.70 -24.94
C MET A 31 -3.93 -8.96 -25.85
N ALA A 32 -4.12 -9.58 -27.02
CA ALA A 32 -3.08 -9.64 -28.05
C ALA A 32 -2.63 -8.25 -28.53
N GLU A 33 -3.56 -7.32 -28.71
CA GLU A 33 -3.30 -5.95 -29.18
C GLU A 33 -2.49 -5.10 -28.19
N ILE A 34 -2.75 -5.21 -26.88
CA ILE A 34 -1.90 -4.52 -25.88
C ILE A 34 -0.50 -5.14 -25.73
N GLY A 35 -0.29 -6.35 -26.27
CA GLY A 35 1.01 -7.02 -26.40
C GLY A 35 0.99 -8.50 -26.01
N CYS A 36 0.00 -8.95 -25.25
CA CYS A 36 -0.03 -10.29 -24.67
C CYS A 36 -0.15 -11.37 -25.76
N GLN A 37 0.90 -12.14 -26.07
CA GLN A 37 0.78 -13.40 -26.84
C GLN A 37 -0.31 -14.31 -26.22
N VAL A 38 -1.53 -14.34 -26.78
CA VAL A 38 -2.67 -15.14 -26.29
C VAL A 38 -2.75 -16.44 -27.09
N LYS A 39 -2.86 -17.59 -26.42
CA LYS A 39 -3.24 -18.85 -27.07
C LYS A 39 -4.74 -19.04 -26.97
N VAL A 40 -5.41 -19.13 -28.10
CA VAL A 40 -6.84 -19.46 -28.18
C VAL A 40 -7.01 -20.98 -28.30
N SER A 41 -7.98 -21.57 -27.62
CA SER A 41 -8.36 -22.98 -27.85
C SER A 41 -9.88 -23.14 -27.74
N PRO A 42 -10.58 -23.54 -28.82
CA PRO A 42 -12.02 -23.74 -28.79
C PRO A 42 -12.40 -24.96 -27.94
N LEU A 43 -13.40 -24.80 -27.05
CA LEU A 43 -13.93 -25.91 -26.25
C LEU A 43 -14.76 -26.93 -27.06
N ASP A 44 -15.30 -26.51 -28.20
CA ASP A 44 -16.04 -27.36 -29.13
C ASP A 44 -15.55 -27.06 -30.55
N ALA A 45 -14.88 -28.03 -31.17
CA ALA A 45 -14.34 -27.94 -32.52
C ALA A 45 -15.32 -28.46 -33.61
N SER A 46 -16.48 -29.00 -33.22
CA SER A 46 -17.46 -29.57 -34.16
C SER A 46 -18.28 -28.49 -34.89
N ARG A 47 -18.45 -27.31 -34.28
CA ARG A 47 -19.14 -26.15 -34.85
C ARG A 47 -18.24 -25.43 -35.86
N LYS A 48 -18.48 -25.69 -37.16
CA LYS A 48 -17.70 -25.13 -38.28
C LYS A 48 -17.86 -23.62 -38.47
N SER A 49 -16.84 -23.03 -39.09
CA SER A 49 -16.52 -21.59 -39.12
C SER A 49 -17.37 -20.68 -40.04
N GLY A 50 -18.67 -20.94 -40.20
CA GLY A 50 -19.51 -20.19 -41.14
C GLY A 50 -20.06 -18.84 -40.67
N VAL A 51 -19.78 -18.40 -39.42
CA VAL A 51 -20.59 -17.36 -38.74
C VAL A 51 -19.78 -16.21 -38.11
N ILE A 52 -18.47 -16.14 -38.39
CA ILE A 52 -17.60 -15.03 -37.95
C ILE A 52 -16.90 -14.39 -39.16
N PRO A 53 -16.58 -13.09 -39.13
CA PRO A 53 -15.89 -12.42 -40.23
C PRO A 53 -14.55 -13.10 -40.59
N PRO A 54 -14.19 -13.25 -41.88
CA PRO A 54 -12.96 -13.94 -42.29
C PRO A 54 -11.68 -13.36 -41.67
N GLU A 55 -11.60 -12.05 -41.47
CA GLU A 55 -10.46 -11.39 -40.82
C GLU A 55 -10.36 -11.74 -39.32
N GLU A 56 -11.49 -11.84 -38.63
CA GLU A 56 -11.57 -12.22 -37.22
C GLU A 56 -11.20 -13.71 -37.06
N GLU A 57 -11.68 -14.56 -37.97
CA GLU A 57 -11.28 -15.98 -38.04
C GLU A 57 -9.76 -16.14 -38.28
N ALA A 58 -9.18 -15.35 -39.18
CA ALA A 58 -7.73 -15.37 -39.46
C ALA A 58 -6.91 -14.98 -38.22
N LYS A 59 -7.30 -13.91 -37.51
CA LYS A 59 -6.67 -13.50 -36.25
C LYS A 59 -6.79 -14.59 -35.18
N LEU A 60 -7.94 -15.25 -35.06
CA LEU A 60 -8.12 -16.35 -34.10
C LEU A 60 -7.31 -17.60 -34.45
N LYS A 61 -7.17 -17.94 -35.73
CA LYS A 61 -6.29 -19.03 -36.18
C LYS A 61 -4.82 -18.73 -35.84
N LEU A 62 -4.38 -17.48 -35.95
CA LEU A 62 -3.05 -17.05 -35.50
C LEU A 62 -2.89 -17.24 -33.98
N LEU A 63 -3.86 -16.80 -33.17
CA LEU A 63 -3.84 -17.03 -31.72
C LEU A 63 -3.93 -18.52 -31.35
N GLN A 64 -4.64 -19.36 -32.11
CA GLN A 64 -4.65 -20.82 -31.92
C GLN A 64 -3.29 -21.47 -32.21
N SER A 65 -2.55 -20.95 -33.19
CA SER A 65 -1.18 -21.42 -33.52
C SER A 65 -0.12 -20.99 -32.49
N THR A 66 -0.47 -20.09 -31.57
CA THR A 66 0.49 -19.51 -30.60
C THR A 66 0.90 -20.57 -29.58
N LYS A 67 2.20 -20.89 -29.55
CA LYS A 67 2.76 -21.90 -28.64
C LYS A 67 2.94 -21.30 -27.23
N ILE A 68 2.13 -21.77 -26.30
CA ILE A 68 2.17 -21.44 -24.88
C ILE A 68 2.26 -22.76 -24.10
N LYS A 69 3.20 -22.84 -23.16
CA LYS A 69 3.34 -23.96 -22.24
C LYS A 69 2.21 -23.95 -21.22
N GLU A 70 1.67 -25.13 -20.91
CA GLU A 70 0.61 -25.25 -19.91
C GLU A 70 1.10 -25.16 -18.47
N GLU A 71 2.41 -24.97 -18.20
CA GLU A 71 2.96 -24.47 -16.93
C GLU A 71 3.40 -22.98 -16.94
N ASP A 72 3.22 -22.24 -18.05
CA ASP A 72 3.53 -20.79 -18.17
C ASP A 72 2.39 -19.78 -18.57
N CYS A 73 1.09 -20.16 -18.62
CA CYS A 73 -0.12 -19.30 -18.80
C CYS A 73 -1.10 -18.89 -17.65
N TYR A 74 -2.08 -18.03 -17.95
CA TYR A 74 -3.38 -17.99 -17.25
C TYR A 74 -4.39 -18.76 -18.07
N HIS A 75 -4.88 -19.87 -17.53
CA HIS A 75 -5.99 -20.64 -18.10
C HIS A 75 -7.31 -19.93 -17.86
N VAL A 76 -7.73 -19.06 -18.79
CA VAL A 76 -9.03 -18.39 -18.76
C VAL A 76 -10.08 -19.36 -19.33
N LYS A 77 -10.77 -20.06 -18.43
CA LYS A 77 -11.72 -21.13 -18.75
C LYS A 77 -13.18 -20.67 -18.70
N PHE A 78 -14.00 -21.20 -19.59
CA PHE A 78 -15.47 -21.14 -19.49
C PHE A 78 -15.93 -22.15 -18.45
N SER A 79 -17.03 -21.89 -17.76
CA SER A 79 -17.80 -22.94 -17.09
C SER A 79 -19.24 -22.95 -17.61
N PRO A 80 -19.56 -23.93 -18.48
CA PRO A 80 -20.90 -24.38 -18.77
C PRO A 80 -21.09 -25.82 -18.27
N GLU A 81 -21.11 -26.00 -16.94
CA GLU A 81 -21.79 -27.11 -16.23
C GLU A 81 -21.31 -28.56 -16.42
N ASP A 82 -20.77 -28.97 -17.57
CA ASP A 82 -20.23 -30.31 -17.80
C ASP A 82 -18.75 -30.38 -17.40
N ALA A 83 -18.53 -31.03 -16.25
CA ALA A 83 -17.27 -31.09 -15.51
C ALA A 83 -16.72 -29.72 -15.10
N LEU A 84 -16.44 -29.63 -13.81
CA LEU A 84 -15.43 -28.75 -13.26
C LEU A 84 -14.06 -29.16 -13.83
N ALA A 85 -13.76 -28.67 -15.03
CA ALA A 85 -12.67 -29.14 -15.87
C ALA A 85 -11.33 -29.04 -15.14
N GLU A 86 -10.67 -30.19 -14.98
CA GLU A 86 -9.51 -30.37 -14.11
C GLU A 86 -8.55 -29.16 -14.17
N PRO A 87 -8.15 -28.61 -13.01
CA PRO A 87 -7.27 -27.46 -12.99
C PRO A 87 -6.01 -27.81 -13.78
N LYS A 88 -5.78 -27.10 -14.88
CA LYS A 88 -4.57 -27.30 -15.66
C LYS A 88 -3.38 -26.83 -14.82
N PRO A 89 -2.16 -27.37 -15.05
CA PRO A 89 -0.98 -26.91 -14.35
C PRO A 89 -0.92 -25.38 -14.36
N GLY A 90 -0.53 -24.80 -13.22
CA GLY A 90 -0.42 -23.35 -13.09
C GLY A 90 -1.68 -22.60 -12.62
N LYS A 91 -2.20 -21.61 -13.37
CA LYS A 91 -3.16 -20.62 -12.86
C LYS A 91 -4.49 -20.61 -13.60
N ASN A 92 -5.55 -20.99 -12.89
CA ASN A 92 -6.88 -21.19 -13.47
C ASN A 92 -7.78 -20.00 -13.12
N ILE A 93 -8.26 -19.29 -14.15
CA ILE A 93 -9.19 -18.16 -14.02
C ILE A 93 -10.56 -18.60 -14.53
N ALA A 94 -11.55 -18.59 -13.64
CA ALA A 94 -12.94 -18.82 -14.01
C ALA A 94 -13.48 -17.57 -14.73
N LYS A 95 -13.72 -17.68 -16.04
CA LYS A 95 -14.46 -16.67 -16.82
C LYS A 95 -15.75 -17.29 -17.35
N ARG A 96 -16.63 -17.67 -16.42
CA ARG A 96 -18.11 -17.56 -16.47
C ARG A 96 -18.83 -18.57 -15.59
N ILE A 97 -19.90 -18.17 -14.92
CA ILE A 97 -20.99 -19.04 -14.44
C ILE A 97 -22.33 -18.42 -14.83
N TRP A 98 -23.34 -19.22 -15.19
CA TRP A 98 -24.72 -18.74 -15.34
C TRP A 98 -25.38 -18.54 -13.98
N SER A 99 -25.64 -17.27 -13.63
CA SER A 99 -26.39 -16.72 -12.46
C SER A 99 -25.93 -15.29 -12.13
N TYR A 100 -24.88 -14.79 -12.78
CA TYR A 100 -24.35 -13.41 -12.71
C TYR A 100 -25.37 -12.26 -12.82
N ASP A 101 -26.52 -12.51 -13.42
CA ASP A 101 -27.59 -11.54 -13.64
C ASP A 101 -28.66 -11.55 -12.55
N LEU A 102 -28.50 -12.39 -11.52
CA LEU A 102 -29.38 -12.50 -10.36
C LEU A 102 -28.71 -11.91 -9.11
N ASN A 103 -29.49 -11.65 -8.07
CA ASN A 103 -29.01 -11.24 -6.74
C ASN A 103 -28.06 -12.27 -6.06
N SER A 104 -28.06 -13.51 -6.53
CA SER A 104 -27.45 -14.67 -5.89
C SER A 104 -27.12 -15.76 -6.92
N VAL A 105 -26.19 -16.64 -6.56
CA VAL A 105 -25.67 -17.73 -7.41
C VAL A 105 -25.69 -19.06 -6.64
N PRO A 106 -25.67 -20.25 -7.28
CA PRO A 106 -25.72 -21.51 -6.54
C PRO A 106 -24.46 -21.74 -5.71
N HIS A 107 -24.62 -22.01 -4.40
CA HIS A 107 -23.50 -22.12 -3.45
C HIS A 107 -22.47 -23.20 -3.84
N SER A 108 -22.91 -24.33 -4.40
CA SER A 108 -22.05 -25.37 -4.93
C SER A 108 -21.07 -24.88 -6.01
N LYS A 109 -21.49 -23.93 -6.86
CA LYS A 109 -20.64 -23.33 -7.90
C LYS A 109 -19.63 -22.34 -7.32
N VAL A 110 -19.99 -21.65 -6.21
CA VAL A 110 -19.10 -20.74 -5.47
C VAL A 110 -18.01 -21.51 -4.74
N GLN A 111 -18.38 -22.58 -4.03
CA GLN A 111 -17.41 -23.51 -3.43
C GLN A 111 -16.46 -24.06 -4.50
N ALA A 112 -16.99 -24.48 -5.66
CA ALA A 112 -16.16 -25.00 -6.74
C ALA A 112 -15.12 -23.99 -7.26
N ILE A 113 -15.46 -22.70 -7.40
CA ILE A 113 -14.46 -21.65 -7.68
C ILE A 113 -13.44 -21.55 -6.55
N ASN A 114 -13.91 -21.44 -5.31
CA ASN A 114 -13.05 -21.28 -4.14
C ASN A 114 -12.03 -22.42 -4.01
N HIS A 115 -12.41 -23.65 -4.38
CA HIS A 115 -11.53 -24.83 -4.34
C HIS A 115 -10.61 -24.97 -5.57
N GLN A 116 -11.08 -24.68 -6.79
CA GLN A 116 -10.38 -25.10 -8.01
C GLN A 116 -9.79 -23.97 -8.86
N PHE A 117 -10.18 -22.72 -8.62
CA PHE A 117 -9.75 -21.57 -9.40
C PHE A 117 -8.96 -20.58 -8.55
N ASP A 118 -7.96 -19.96 -9.15
CA ASP A 118 -7.15 -18.91 -8.54
C ASP A 118 -7.86 -17.55 -8.56
N ALA A 119 -8.74 -17.33 -9.53
CA ALA A 119 -9.51 -16.11 -9.70
C ALA A 119 -10.86 -16.35 -10.40
N LEU A 120 -11.82 -15.46 -10.18
CA LEU A 120 -13.07 -15.31 -10.91
C LEU A 120 -13.06 -13.95 -11.63
N TRP A 121 -13.24 -13.97 -12.95
CA TRP A 121 -13.47 -12.78 -13.77
C TRP A 121 -14.96 -12.63 -14.06
N THR A 122 -15.57 -11.62 -13.43
CA THR A 122 -16.96 -11.22 -13.66
C THR A 122 -17.03 -10.04 -14.63
N CYS A 123 -18.16 -9.83 -15.30
CA CYS A 123 -18.30 -8.73 -16.26
C CYS A 123 -18.81 -7.41 -15.68
N SER A 124 -19.26 -7.37 -14.41
CA SER A 124 -19.70 -6.16 -13.73
C SER A 124 -19.54 -6.30 -12.20
N GLN A 125 -19.61 -5.20 -11.47
CA GLN A 125 -19.58 -5.22 -10.00
C GLN A 125 -20.82 -5.93 -9.43
N HIS A 126 -21.98 -5.78 -10.07
CA HIS A 126 -23.18 -6.54 -9.74
C HIS A 126 -22.94 -8.05 -9.75
N CYS A 127 -22.36 -8.56 -10.84
CA CYS A 127 -21.99 -9.97 -10.97
C CYS A 127 -21.04 -10.44 -9.86
N LEU A 128 -20.04 -9.63 -9.50
CA LEU A 128 -19.09 -9.97 -8.44
C LEU A 128 -19.77 -10.03 -7.06
N ASN A 129 -20.65 -9.07 -6.77
CA ASN A 129 -21.37 -9.01 -5.51
C ASN A 129 -22.27 -10.24 -5.32
N ALA A 130 -22.96 -10.71 -6.36
CA ALA A 130 -23.77 -11.93 -6.31
C ALA A 130 -22.96 -13.17 -5.88
N PHE A 131 -21.68 -13.25 -6.27
CA PHE A 131 -20.76 -14.31 -5.86
C PHE A 131 -20.24 -14.14 -4.44
N ILE A 132 -19.84 -12.93 -4.05
CA ILE A 132 -19.37 -12.61 -2.69
C ILE A 132 -20.47 -12.90 -1.66
N ASN A 133 -21.72 -12.51 -1.95
CA ASN A 133 -22.90 -12.73 -1.10
C ASN A 133 -23.16 -14.21 -0.76
N VAL A 134 -22.65 -15.14 -1.58
CA VAL A 134 -22.82 -16.60 -1.42
C VAL A 134 -21.52 -17.28 -0.92
N GLY A 135 -20.47 -16.50 -0.65
CA GLY A 135 -19.24 -16.95 -0.02
C GLY A 135 -18.02 -17.07 -0.94
N LEU A 136 -17.98 -16.40 -2.10
CA LEU A 136 -16.75 -16.29 -2.88
C LEU A 136 -15.69 -15.56 -2.04
N TYR A 137 -14.49 -16.12 -1.97
CA TYR A 137 -13.36 -15.42 -1.34
C TYR A 137 -13.05 -14.13 -2.11
N LYS A 138 -13.12 -12.98 -1.43
CA LYS A 138 -13.14 -11.66 -2.07
C LYS A 138 -11.87 -11.38 -2.88
N GLU A 139 -10.73 -11.86 -2.39
CA GLU A 139 -9.41 -11.76 -3.02
C GLU A 139 -9.28 -12.58 -4.32
N LYS A 140 -10.22 -13.48 -4.62
CA LYS A 140 -10.31 -14.18 -5.91
C LYS A 140 -11.18 -13.43 -6.91
N GLY A 141 -11.97 -12.45 -6.50
CA GLY A 141 -12.99 -11.80 -7.34
C GLY A 141 -12.51 -10.54 -8.04
N TYR A 142 -12.56 -10.52 -9.38
CA TYR A 142 -12.18 -9.36 -10.19
C TYR A 142 -13.27 -8.99 -11.21
N VAL A 143 -13.47 -7.68 -11.41
CA VAL A 143 -14.36 -7.15 -12.45
C VAL A 143 -13.54 -6.88 -13.71
N VAL A 144 -13.75 -7.72 -14.73
CA VAL A 144 -13.21 -7.54 -16.08
C VAL A 144 -14.38 -7.18 -17.00
N PRO A 145 -14.68 -5.88 -17.18
CA PRO A 145 -15.86 -5.45 -17.91
C PRO A 145 -15.76 -5.81 -19.40
N ARG A 146 -16.88 -5.71 -20.11
CA ARG A 146 -16.86 -5.82 -21.57
C ARG A 146 -16.60 -4.45 -22.19
N GLY A 147 -16.05 -4.44 -23.40
CA GLY A 147 -15.80 -3.22 -24.15
C GLY A 147 -16.65 -3.08 -25.40
N ILE A 148 -16.43 -1.97 -26.11
CA ILE A 148 -16.86 -1.75 -27.49
C ILE A 148 -15.67 -1.62 -28.43
N GLU A 149 -15.94 -1.87 -29.72
CA GLU A 149 -15.04 -1.58 -30.83
C GLU A 149 -15.41 -0.21 -31.43
N LYS A 150 -14.67 0.85 -31.07
CA LYS A 150 -14.98 2.24 -31.48
C LYS A 150 -15.07 2.44 -33.01
N ASN A 151 -14.34 1.64 -33.79
CA ASN A 151 -14.33 1.75 -35.26
C ASN A 151 -15.59 1.14 -35.90
N LYS A 152 -16.31 0.28 -35.16
CA LYS A 152 -17.50 -0.47 -35.60
C LYS A 152 -18.79 0.12 -35.03
N PHE A 153 -18.78 0.46 -33.74
CA PHE A 153 -19.89 1.13 -33.05
C PHE A 153 -19.54 2.61 -32.85
N ASN A 154 -20.06 3.46 -33.73
CA ASN A 154 -19.93 4.91 -33.70
C ASN A 154 -21.09 5.59 -34.43
N LEU A 155 -21.13 6.93 -34.35
CA LEU A 155 -22.18 7.79 -34.92
C LEU A 155 -22.27 7.75 -36.46
N ASN A 156 -21.21 7.31 -37.16
CA ASN A 156 -21.10 7.38 -38.62
C ASN A 156 -21.49 6.07 -39.32
N ALA A 157 -21.97 5.06 -38.58
CA ALA A 157 -22.44 3.82 -39.19
C ALA A 157 -23.67 4.09 -40.08
N PRO A 158 -23.67 3.69 -41.37
CA PRO A 158 -24.76 4.02 -42.29
C PRO A 158 -26.06 3.38 -41.81
N PRO A 159 -27.16 4.14 -41.63
CA PRO A 159 -28.39 3.60 -41.08
C PRO A 159 -29.04 2.60 -42.05
N LYS A 160 -29.58 1.50 -41.50
CA LYS A 160 -30.35 0.51 -42.26
C LYS A 160 -31.71 1.11 -42.66
N GLU A 161 -32.16 0.86 -43.88
CA GLU A 161 -33.55 1.10 -44.24
C GLU A 161 -34.46 0.10 -43.50
N LEU A 162 -35.37 0.61 -42.68
CA LEU A 162 -36.31 -0.18 -41.89
C LEU A 162 -37.69 -0.17 -42.58
N PRO A 163 -38.49 -1.24 -42.50
CA PRO A 163 -39.76 -1.35 -43.22
C PRO A 163 -40.91 -0.57 -42.55
N THR A 164 -40.67 0.70 -42.23
CA THR A 164 -41.62 1.66 -41.64
C THR A 164 -41.52 3.02 -42.33
N LYS A 165 -42.60 3.80 -42.30
CA LYS A 165 -42.61 5.23 -42.65
C LYS A 165 -42.67 6.15 -41.43
N LYS A 166 -42.68 5.59 -40.22
CA LYS A 166 -42.73 6.34 -38.95
C LYS A 166 -41.37 7.00 -38.69
N LYS A 167 -41.39 8.25 -38.22
CA LYS A 167 -40.16 9.00 -37.96
C LYS A 167 -39.43 8.49 -36.72
N TRP A 168 -40.10 8.43 -35.57
CA TRP A 168 -39.49 8.01 -34.31
C TRP A 168 -39.49 6.49 -34.17
N LYS A 169 -38.33 5.91 -33.86
CA LYS A 169 -38.12 4.47 -33.78
C LYS A 169 -37.48 4.08 -32.45
N PHE A 170 -38.25 3.38 -31.63
CA PHE A 170 -37.73 2.69 -30.46
C PHE A 170 -37.10 1.37 -30.87
N LEU A 171 -36.02 0.96 -30.20
CA LEU A 171 -35.29 -0.26 -30.51
C LEU A 171 -35.12 -1.14 -29.27
N PHE A 172 -35.54 -2.40 -29.38
CA PHE A 172 -35.22 -3.46 -28.43
C PHE A 172 -34.37 -4.53 -29.13
N VAL A 173 -33.25 -4.93 -28.54
CA VAL A 173 -32.42 -6.05 -29.02
C VAL A 173 -32.21 -7.05 -27.89
N GLY A 174 -32.86 -8.21 -27.97
CA GLY A 174 -32.88 -9.17 -26.87
C GLY A 174 -33.02 -10.63 -27.29
N LEU A 175 -32.80 -11.53 -26.32
CA LEU A 175 -33.27 -12.91 -26.45
C LEU A 175 -34.77 -12.95 -26.12
N PRO A 176 -35.59 -13.71 -26.87
CA PRO A 176 -37.01 -13.90 -26.58
C PRO A 176 -37.21 -14.82 -25.36
N ILE A 177 -37.00 -14.24 -24.17
CA ILE A 177 -37.16 -14.87 -22.85
C ILE A 177 -37.65 -13.82 -21.82
N VAL A 178 -38.44 -14.26 -20.83
CA VAL A 178 -39.03 -13.43 -19.75
C VAL A 178 -38.03 -12.45 -19.15
N ARG A 179 -36.83 -12.93 -18.82
CA ARG A 179 -35.76 -12.15 -18.19
C ARG A 179 -35.39 -10.85 -18.93
N LYS A 180 -35.60 -10.75 -20.24
CA LYS A 180 -35.28 -9.55 -21.03
C LYS A 180 -36.39 -8.49 -21.01
N GLY A 181 -37.53 -8.73 -20.37
CA GLY A 181 -38.57 -7.73 -20.14
C GLY A 181 -39.40 -7.35 -21.37
N LEU A 182 -39.36 -8.15 -22.44
CA LEU A 182 -40.11 -7.88 -23.68
C LEU A 182 -41.62 -7.78 -23.45
N GLU A 183 -42.17 -8.56 -22.51
CA GLU A 183 -43.55 -8.50 -22.03
C GLU A 183 -43.89 -7.09 -21.51
N THR A 184 -43.14 -6.61 -20.51
CA THR A 184 -43.34 -5.27 -19.92
C THR A 184 -43.11 -4.15 -20.92
N LEU A 185 -42.18 -4.32 -21.88
CA LEU A 185 -41.99 -3.35 -22.96
C LEU A 185 -43.19 -3.28 -23.90
N LEU A 186 -43.69 -4.43 -24.37
CA LEU A 186 -44.83 -4.46 -25.29
C LEU A 186 -46.10 -3.97 -24.60
N GLU A 187 -46.37 -4.38 -23.35
CA GLU A 187 -47.47 -3.83 -22.56
C GLU A 187 -47.38 -2.31 -22.45
N ALA A 188 -46.23 -1.79 -22.00
CA ALA A 188 -46.02 -0.36 -21.86
C ALA A 188 -46.21 0.39 -23.19
N TYR A 189 -45.68 -0.15 -24.29
CA TYR A 189 -45.75 0.49 -25.61
C TYR A 189 -47.18 0.51 -26.17
N MET A 190 -47.92 -0.61 -26.07
CA MET A 190 -49.31 -0.73 -26.51
C MET A 190 -50.27 0.12 -25.65
N GLU A 191 -49.99 0.26 -24.35
CA GLU A 191 -50.75 1.13 -23.46
C GLU A 191 -50.47 2.62 -23.69
N GLU A 192 -49.26 2.99 -24.12
CA GLU A 192 -48.83 4.39 -24.20
C GLU A 192 -49.05 5.05 -25.56
N PHE A 193 -48.88 4.33 -26.67
CA PHE A 193 -48.92 4.91 -28.03
C PHE A 193 -50.08 4.36 -28.87
N SER A 194 -50.40 5.07 -29.96
CA SER A 194 -51.48 4.76 -30.89
C SER A 194 -51.00 4.56 -32.33
N ALA A 195 -51.83 3.91 -33.16
CA ALA A 195 -51.63 3.79 -34.61
C ALA A 195 -51.40 5.15 -35.32
N LYS A 196 -51.95 6.23 -34.75
CA LYS A 196 -51.95 7.60 -35.29
C LYS A 196 -50.63 8.34 -35.04
N GLU A 197 -49.89 7.98 -33.99
CA GLU A 197 -48.64 8.66 -33.63
C GLU A 197 -47.49 8.26 -34.56
N ASP A 198 -46.52 9.15 -34.72
CA ASP A 198 -45.40 8.99 -35.67
C ASP A 198 -44.24 8.17 -35.08
N VAL A 199 -44.61 7.03 -34.48
CA VAL A 199 -43.74 6.13 -33.71
C VAL A 199 -43.86 4.68 -34.16
N CYS A 200 -42.73 3.96 -34.13
CA CYS A 200 -42.63 2.53 -34.33
C CYS A 200 -41.71 1.90 -33.27
N LEU A 201 -42.02 0.67 -32.83
CA LEU A 201 -41.13 -0.14 -32.00
C LEU A 201 -40.52 -1.26 -32.85
N ILE A 202 -39.20 -1.25 -32.98
CA ILE A 202 -38.42 -2.30 -33.64
C ILE A 202 -38.01 -3.33 -32.58
N VAL A 203 -38.60 -4.53 -32.65
CA VAL A 203 -38.29 -5.66 -31.77
C VAL A 203 -37.38 -6.62 -32.50
N MET A 204 -36.07 -6.53 -32.21
CA MET A 204 -35.05 -7.42 -32.75
C MET A 204 -34.79 -8.58 -31.80
N THR A 205 -35.03 -9.80 -32.28
CA THR A 205 -34.84 -11.04 -31.53
C THR A 205 -34.21 -12.13 -32.39
N ARG A 206 -33.68 -13.18 -31.76
CA ARG A 206 -33.16 -14.37 -32.45
C ARG A 206 -34.31 -15.14 -33.11
N SER A 207 -34.02 -15.94 -34.14
CA SER A 207 -35.07 -16.69 -34.87
C SER A 207 -35.72 -17.82 -34.05
N TRP A 208 -35.06 -18.27 -32.98
CA TRP A 208 -35.56 -19.26 -32.03
C TRP A 208 -36.55 -18.64 -31.03
N ASN A 209 -37.64 -19.37 -30.72
CA ASN A 209 -38.71 -18.99 -29.78
C ASN A 209 -39.59 -17.79 -30.23
N LYS A 210 -40.01 -17.81 -31.50
CA LYS A 210 -40.97 -16.84 -32.08
C LYS A 210 -42.33 -16.83 -31.37
N GLU A 211 -42.77 -18.00 -30.90
CA GLU A 211 -44.02 -18.20 -30.17
C GLU A 211 -44.10 -17.35 -28.89
N TYR A 212 -43.00 -17.23 -28.14
CA TYR A 212 -42.92 -16.35 -26.98
C TYR A 212 -43.14 -14.87 -27.36
N VAL A 213 -42.57 -14.42 -28.49
CA VAL A 213 -42.74 -13.04 -28.96
C VAL A 213 -44.20 -12.78 -29.38
N ALA A 214 -44.81 -13.72 -30.11
CA ALA A 214 -46.22 -13.65 -30.49
C ALA A 214 -47.15 -13.64 -29.25
N LYS A 215 -46.84 -14.46 -28.24
CA LYS A 215 -47.56 -14.48 -26.97
C LYS A 215 -47.51 -13.12 -26.26
N CYS A 216 -46.32 -12.52 -26.12
CA CYS A 216 -46.19 -11.20 -25.50
C CYS A 216 -46.92 -10.09 -26.28
N ASP A 217 -46.93 -10.15 -27.61
CA ASP A 217 -47.70 -9.23 -28.46
C ASP A 217 -49.21 -9.36 -28.23
N GLU A 218 -49.74 -10.58 -28.17
CA GLU A 218 -51.15 -10.83 -27.86
C GLU A 218 -51.54 -10.38 -26.44
N GLU A 219 -50.69 -10.65 -25.45
CA GLU A 219 -50.94 -10.26 -24.05
C GLU A 219 -50.89 -8.74 -23.87
N ALA A 220 -49.93 -8.06 -24.51
CA ALA A 220 -49.86 -6.61 -24.53
C ALA A 220 -51.09 -5.95 -25.19
N LYS A 221 -51.57 -6.51 -26.31
CA LYS A 221 -52.80 -6.07 -26.98
C LYS A 221 -54.02 -6.22 -26.06
N LYS A 222 -54.14 -7.37 -25.37
CA LYS A 222 -55.19 -7.61 -24.35
C LYS A 222 -55.09 -6.63 -23.18
N SER A 223 -53.89 -6.29 -22.70
CA SER A 223 -53.68 -5.31 -21.61
C SER A 223 -54.14 -3.90 -21.97
N ALA A 224 -53.83 -3.45 -23.19
CA ALA A 224 -54.09 -2.07 -23.63
C ALA A 224 -55.57 -1.71 -23.84
N LYS A 225 -56.49 -2.68 -23.87
CA LYS A 225 -57.96 -2.50 -23.92
C LYS A 225 -58.45 -1.52 -25.01
N ARG A 226 -57.78 -1.54 -26.16
CA ARG A 226 -58.00 -0.65 -27.33
C ARG A 226 -57.90 -1.44 -28.63
N ASN A 227 -58.19 -0.84 -29.78
CA ASN A 227 -58.10 -1.51 -31.10
C ASN A 227 -57.17 -0.80 -32.11
N ASP A 228 -56.70 0.41 -31.79
CA ASP A 228 -55.87 1.27 -32.64
C ASP A 228 -54.39 1.20 -32.23
N TYR A 229 -53.83 -0.02 -32.23
CA TYR A 229 -52.49 -0.31 -31.74
C TYR A 229 -51.36 0.41 -32.51
N PRO A 230 -50.28 0.85 -31.83
CA PRO A 230 -49.11 1.45 -32.46
C PRO A 230 -48.32 0.42 -33.30
N GLU A 231 -47.48 0.91 -34.20
CA GLU A 231 -46.72 0.04 -35.11
C GLU A 231 -45.58 -0.68 -34.36
N VAL A 232 -45.47 -2.00 -34.56
CA VAL A 232 -44.37 -2.83 -34.07
C VAL A 232 -43.82 -3.66 -35.22
N ILE A 233 -42.51 -3.60 -35.44
CA ILE A 233 -41.80 -4.39 -36.46
C ILE A 233 -40.97 -5.45 -35.76
N TYR A 234 -41.26 -6.71 -36.08
CA TYR A 234 -40.57 -7.87 -35.52
C TYR A 234 -39.48 -8.37 -36.48
N ILE A 235 -38.21 -8.13 -36.13
CA ILE A 235 -37.06 -8.66 -36.85
C ILE A 235 -36.56 -9.88 -36.07
N GLN A 236 -36.98 -11.07 -36.50
CA GLN A 236 -36.77 -12.34 -35.78
C GLN A 236 -35.78 -13.25 -36.52
N GLU A 237 -34.54 -12.78 -36.62
CA GLU A 237 -33.47 -13.30 -37.48
C GLU A 237 -32.13 -13.38 -36.73
N ASP A 238 -31.27 -14.30 -37.15
CA ASP A 238 -29.92 -14.49 -36.57
C ASP A 238 -28.90 -13.55 -37.21
N LEU A 239 -29.10 -12.24 -37.02
CA LEU A 239 -28.30 -11.20 -37.64
C LEU A 239 -26.82 -11.21 -37.18
N PRO A 240 -25.87 -10.97 -38.10
CA PRO A 240 -24.46 -10.89 -37.79
C PRO A 240 -24.11 -9.55 -37.11
N GLN A 241 -23.16 -9.59 -36.17
CA GLN A 241 -22.84 -8.44 -35.30
C GLN A 241 -22.30 -7.21 -36.07
N TYR A 242 -21.80 -7.37 -37.29
CA TYR A 242 -21.32 -6.24 -38.10
C TYR A 242 -22.45 -5.40 -38.72
N GLU A 243 -23.69 -5.91 -38.80
CA GLU A 243 -24.84 -5.11 -39.26
C GLU A 243 -25.49 -4.33 -38.12
N MET A 244 -25.30 -4.74 -36.86
CA MET A 244 -25.91 -4.10 -35.69
C MET A 244 -25.70 -2.57 -35.59
N PRO A 245 -24.51 -2.00 -35.90
CA PRO A 245 -24.32 -0.54 -35.93
C PRO A 245 -25.35 0.19 -36.79
N SER A 246 -25.68 -0.33 -37.97
CA SER A 246 -26.67 0.24 -38.90
C SER A 246 -28.11 0.15 -38.38
N TYR A 247 -28.42 -0.84 -37.55
CA TYR A 247 -29.73 -0.92 -36.89
C TYR A 247 -29.82 0.04 -35.71
N TYR A 248 -28.74 0.20 -34.94
CA TYR A 248 -28.67 1.22 -33.89
C TYR A 248 -28.84 2.61 -34.51
N THR A 249 -28.02 3.02 -35.48
CA THR A 249 -28.10 4.38 -36.07
C THR A 249 -29.36 4.66 -36.91
N ALA A 250 -30.18 3.66 -37.23
CA ALA A 250 -31.50 3.84 -37.84
C ALA A 250 -32.62 4.16 -36.82
N CYS A 251 -32.35 4.00 -35.53
CA CYS A 251 -33.31 4.17 -34.44
C CYS A 251 -32.93 5.32 -33.51
N ASP A 252 -33.91 5.83 -32.77
CA ASP A 252 -33.82 7.11 -32.06
C ASP A 252 -33.65 6.93 -30.54
N CYS A 253 -34.12 5.81 -29.97
CA CYS A 253 -33.91 5.46 -28.56
C CYS A 253 -33.91 3.94 -28.36
N TYR A 254 -32.99 3.44 -27.53
CA TYR A 254 -32.84 2.02 -27.23
C TYR A 254 -33.44 1.66 -25.86
N ILE A 255 -34.28 0.63 -25.79
CA ILE A 255 -35.03 0.26 -24.59
C ILE A 255 -34.72 -1.18 -24.20
N HIS A 256 -34.37 -1.40 -22.93
CA HIS A 256 -34.01 -2.72 -22.40
C HIS A 256 -34.41 -2.85 -20.92
N PRO A 257 -35.71 -3.06 -20.63
CA PRO A 257 -36.26 -3.13 -19.28
C PRO A 257 -36.06 -4.55 -18.73
N ALA A 258 -34.82 -5.03 -18.77
CA ALA A 258 -34.51 -6.40 -18.38
C ALA A 258 -34.69 -6.58 -16.87
N TYR A 259 -35.32 -7.69 -16.50
CA TYR A 259 -35.54 -8.09 -15.10
C TYR A 259 -34.23 -8.51 -14.42
N ALA A 260 -33.26 -8.93 -15.22
CA ALA A 260 -31.94 -9.38 -14.81
C ALA A 260 -30.97 -9.28 -16.00
N GLU A 261 -29.85 -8.57 -15.82
CA GLU A 261 -28.83 -8.33 -16.85
C GLU A 261 -27.42 -8.33 -16.24
N ALA A 262 -26.50 -9.11 -16.82
CA ALA A 262 -25.16 -9.31 -16.24
C ALA A 262 -24.17 -8.21 -16.67
N PHE A 263 -24.46 -7.56 -17.80
CA PHE A 263 -23.67 -6.43 -18.29
C PHE A 263 -24.47 -5.51 -19.23
N GLY A 264 -25.22 -6.07 -20.20
CA GLY A 264 -25.92 -5.25 -21.19
C GLY A 264 -25.06 -4.89 -22.41
N LYS A 265 -24.55 -5.90 -23.14
CA LYS A 265 -23.70 -5.64 -24.34
C LYS A 265 -24.43 -4.84 -25.43
N THR A 266 -25.73 -5.06 -25.62
CA THR A 266 -26.54 -4.31 -26.60
C THR A 266 -26.83 -2.88 -26.14
N ILE A 267 -26.98 -2.65 -24.82
CA ILE A 267 -27.09 -1.30 -24.23
C ILE A 267 -25.83 -0.49 -24.52
N ILE A 268 -24.65 -1.04 -24.21
CA ILE A 268 -23.38 -0.30 -24.41
C ILE A 268 -23.05 -0.10 -25.89
N GLU A 269 -23.46 -1.00 -26.78
CA GLU A 269 -23.35 -0.83 -28.23
C GLU A 269 -24.28 0.28 -28.75
N ALA A 270 -25.53 0.35 -28.26
CA ALA A 270 -26.45 1.43 -28.60
C ALA A 270 -25.92 2.80 -28.13
N MET A 271 -25.46 2.90 -26.87
CA MET A 271 -24.78 4.10 -26.35
C MET A 271 -23.56 4.48 -27.20
N ALA A 272 -22.74 3.50 -27.62
CA ALA A 272 -21.60 3.74 -28.51
C ALA A 272 -22.01 4.17 -29.93
N CYS A 273 -23.23 3.90 -30.37
CA CYS A 273 -23.82 4.44 -31.61
C CYS A 273 -24.58 5.77 -31.40
N GLY A 274 -24.53 6.37 -30.20
CA GLY A 274 -25.17 7.64 -29.89
C GLY A 274 -26.63 7.55 -29.48
N LEU A 275 -27.15 6.35 -29.21
CA LEU A 275 -28.54 6.20 -28.81
C LEU A 275 -28.69 6.43 -27.30
N PRO A 276 -29.65 7.27 -26.87
CA PRO A 276 -30.08 7.34 -25.49
C PRO A 276 -30.77 6.03 -25.09
N VAL A 277 -30.55 5.59 -23.86
CA VAL A 277 -31.02 4.28 -23.38
C VAL A 277 -32.00 4.39 -22.21
N ILE A 278 -33.08 3.62 -22.26
CA ILE A 278 -34.00 3.38 -21.13
C ILE A 278 -33.75 1.97 -20.60
N VAL A 279 -33.26 1.86 -19.36
CA VAL A 279 -32.81 0.58 -18.77
C VAL A 279 -33.19 0.45 -17.30
N THR A 280 -33.38 -0.78 -16.81
CA THR A 280 -33.58 -1.05 -15.37
C THR A 280 -32.37 -0.58 -14.56
N ARG A 281 -32.60 0.11 -13.43
CA ARG A 281 -31.54 0.57 -12.50
C ARG A 281 -30.99 -0.57 -11.63
N TRP A 282 -30.76 -1.72 -12.24
CA TRP A 282 -30.29 -2.95 -11.59
C TRP A 282 -29.51 -3.83 -12.56
N GLY A 283 -28.78 -4.80 -12.03
CA GLY A 283 -27.87 -5.64 -12.82
C GLY A 283 -26.56 -4.92 -13.17
N GLY A 284 -25.79 -5.51 -14.07
CA GLY A 284 -24.53 -4.95 -14.56
C GLY A 284 -24.59 -3.65 -15.40
N PRO A 285 -25.71 -3.23 -16.02
CA PRO A 285 -25.75 -1.95 -16.74
C PRO A 285 -25.45 -0.74 -15.86
N VAL A 286 -25.76 -0.78 -14.54
CA VAL A 286 -25.51 0.35 -13.62
C VAL A 286 -24.03 0.66 -13.41
N ASP A 287 -23.12 -0.21 -13.86
CA ASP A 287 -21.69 0.06 -13.89
C ASP A 287 -21.33 1.18 -14.89
N PHE A 288 -22.16 1.45 -15.91
CA PHE A 288 -21.93 2.47 -16.95
C PHE A 288 -23.17 3.32 -17.32
N CYS A 289 -24.38 2.89 -16.97
CA CYS A 289 -25.60 3.67 -17.11
C CYS A 289 -25.83 4.53 -15.86
N THR A 290 -25.69 5.84 -16.00
CA THR A 290 -25.85 6.87 -14.96
C THR A 290 -27.06 7.75 -15.25
N ARG A 291 -27.57 8.51 -14.26
CA ARG A 291 -28.67 9.47 -14.49
C ARG A 291 -28.31 10.60 -15.47
N GLN A 292 -27.02 10.76 -15.78
CA GLN A 292 -26.47 11.77 -16.69
C GLN A 292 -26.42 11.28 -18.14
N ASN A 293 -26.38 9.97 -18.37
CA ASN A 293 -26.21 9.36 -19.70
C ASN A 293 -27.32 8.37 -20.10
N SER A 294 -28.31 8.13 -19.21
CA SER A 294 -29.38 7.15 -19.41
C SER A 294 -30.61 7.43 -18.55
N PHE A 295 -31.75 6.91 -19.00
CA PHE A 295 -33.01 6.89 -18.25
C PHE A 295 -33.07 5.58 -17.43
N LEU A 296 -32.98 5.70 -16.11
CA LEU A 296 -32.81 4.57 -15.19
C LEU A 296 -34.11 4.22 -14.47
N LEU A 297 -34.76 3.13 -14.89
CA LEU A 297 -36.03 2.66 -14.33
C LEU A 297 -35.87 2.16 -12.88
N ASP A 298 -36.74 2.64 -12.00
CA ASP A 298 -37.05 2.02 -10.72
C ASP A 298 -37.61 0.60 -10.92
N TYR A 299 -37.57 -0.20 -9.86
CA TYR A 299 -37.92 -1.62 -9.90
C TYR A 299 -38.37 -2.13 -8.54
N THR A 300 -39.08 -3.26 -8.54
CA THR A 300 -39.41 -4.03 -7.34
C THR A 300 -38.79 -5.43 -7.44
N PHE A 301 -38.42 -6.01 -6.30
CA PHE A 301 -37.92 -7.39 -6.30
C PHE A 301 -39.09 -8.39 -6.36
N ALA A 302 -39.02 -9.32 -7.30
CA ALA A 302 -39.91 -10.47 -7.42
C ALA A 302 -39.09 -11.76 -7.41
N PRO A 303 -39.63 -12.89 -6.90
CA PRO A 303 -39.00 -14.20 -7.08
C PRO A 303 -38.73 -14.50 -8.55
N ALA A 304 -37.54 -15.00 -8.87
CA ALA A 304 -37.24 -15.51 -10.20
C ALA A 304 -37.95 -16.85 -10.41
N TYR A 305 -38.62 -17.01 -11.55
CA TYR A 305 -39.38 -18.23 -11.89
C TYR A 305 -39.00 -18.78 -13.27
N ASN A 306 -39.26 -20.08 -13.46
CA ASN A 306 -38.84 -20.92 -14.59
C ASN A 306 -37.33 -21.19 -14.69
N GLU A 307 -36.98 -22.39 -15.15
CA GLU A 307 -35.60 -22.76 -15.45
C GLU A 307 -35.03 -21.88 -16.57
N LEU A 308 -33.87 -21.27 -16.32
CA LEU A 308 -33.09 -20.61 -17.38
C LEU A 308 -32.45 -21.70 -18.25
N ARG A 309 -33.15 -22.20 -19.28
CA ARG A 309 -32.63 -23.24 -20.20
C ARG A 309 -32.11 -24.51 -19.48
N GLY A 310 -32.87 -25.05 -18.52
CA GLY A 310 -32.48 -26.26 -17.78
C GLY A 310 -31.57 -26.02 -16.56
N PHE A 311 -31.28 -24.77 -16.19
CA PHE A 311 -30.51 -24.45 -14.99
C PHE A 311 -31.40 -24.28 -13.75
N THR A 312 -31.03 -24.97 -12.67
CA THR A 312 -31.62 -24.79 -11.34
C THR A 312 -31.30 -23.40 -10.80
N LEU A 313 -32.35 -22.61 -10.52
CA LEU A 313 -32.21 -21.31 -9.85
C LEU A 313 -31.81 -21.51 -8.37
N PRO A 314 -31.01 -20.61 -7.77
CA PRO A 314 -30.88 -20.53 -6.32
C PRO A 314 -32.25 -20.36 -5.64
N GLU A 315 -32.46 -20.98 -4.47
CA GLU A 315 -33.74 -20.94 -3.73
C GLU A 315 -34.23 -19.51 -3.43
N ASN A 316 -33.30 -18.55 -3.31
CA ASN A 316 -33.58 -17.13 -3.03
C ASN A 316 -33.26 -16.21 -4.24
N ALA A 317 -33.39 -16.71 -5.46
CA ALA A 317 -33.18 -15.93 -6.68
C ALA A 317 -34.27 -14.85 -6.86
N LEU A 318 -33.84 -13.60 -7.03
CA LEU A 318 -34.70 -12.44 -7.24
C LEU A 318 -34.42 -11.79 -8.60
N TRP A 319 -35.49 -11.28 -9.19
CA TRP A 319 -35.51 -10.40 -10.36
C TRP A 319 -35.89 -8.98 -9.96
N ALA A 320 -35.28 -7.98 -10.58
CA ALA A 320 -35.68 -6.59 -10.49
C ALA A 320 -36.76 -6.31 -11.54
N LYS A 321 -38.03 -6.55 -11.22
CA LYS A 321 -39.15 -6.25 -12.12
C LYS A 321 -39.26 -4.72 -12.26
N PRO A 322 -39.02 -4.16 -13.46
CA PRO A 322 -39.00 -2.72 -13.68
C PRO A 322 -40.39 -2.12 -13.53
N ASP A 323 -40.44 -0.84 -13.16
CA ASP A 323 -41.65 -0.06 -13.09
C ASP A 323 -42.23 0.18 -14.50
N LYS A 324 -43.43 -0.36 -14.76
CA LYS A 324 -44.10 -0.25 -16.06
C LYS A 324 -44.62 1.17 -16.32
N GLU A 325 -45.14 1.85 -15.29
CA GLU A 325 -45.67 3.22 -15.44
C GLU A 325 -44.52 4.19 -15.70
N GLN A 326 -43.39 4.03 -15.00
CA GLN A 326 -42.20 4.84 -15.25
C GLN A 326 -41.60 4.55 -16.64
N LEU A 327 -41.63 3.30 -17.12
CA LEU A 327 -41.24 2.96 -18.49
C LEU A 327 -42.12 3.67 -19.52
N ARG A 328 -43.45 3.66 -19.35
CA ARG A 328 -44.38 4.43 -20.19
C ARG A 328 -44.06 5.92 -20.18
N ASN A 329 -43.93 6.50 -18.99
CA ASN A 329 -43.61 7.93 -18.81
C ASN A 329 -42.28 8.31 -19.46
N TYR A 330 -41.23 7.48 -19.37
CA TYR A 330 -39.97 7.73 -20.06
C TYR A 330 -40.09 7.57 -21.58
N MET A 331 -40.81 6.57 -22.10
CA MET A 331 -41.04 6.47 -23.55
C MET A 331 -41.79 7.70 -24.10
N ARG A 332 -42.85 8.15 -23.41
CA ARG A 332 -43.57 9.39 -23.72
C ARG A 332 -42.63 10.60 -23.70
N TYR A 333 -41.86 10.75 -22.61
CA TYR A 333 -40.93 11.85 -22.44
C TYR A 333 -39.90 11.94 -23.57
N VAL A 334 -39.23 10.84 -23.92
CA VAL A 334 -38.18 10.87 -24.96
C VAL A 334 -38.73 11.06 -26.38
N PHE A 335 -39.95 10.58 -26.65
CA PHE A 335 -40.66 10.84 -27.91
C PHE A 335 -40.99 12.33 -28.09
N GLU A 336 -41.30 13.03 -26.99
CA GLU A 336 -41.63 14.46 -27.00
C GLU A 336 -40.40 15.37 -26.91
N HIS A 337 -39.35 14.96 -26.18
CA HIS A 337 -38.16 15.76 -25.88
C HIS A 337 -36.93 15.30 -26.67
N GLN A 338 -37.09 15.18 -27.99
CA GLN A 338 -36.15 14.51 -28.90
C GLN A 338 -34.74 15.12 -28.88
N GLU A 339 -34.62 16.45 -28.82
CA GLU A 339 -33.33 17.16 -28.82
C GLU A 339 -32.51 16.85 -27.56
N VAL A 340 -33.09 17.08 -26.37
CA VAL A 340 -32.46 16.76 -25.06
C VAL A 340 -32.12 15.28 -24.95
N THR A 341 -32.99 14.42 -25.48
CA THR A 341 -32.74 12.97 -25.49
C THR A 341 -31.55 12.61 -26.39
N LYS A 342 -31.41 13.27 -27.55
CA LYS A 342 -30.26 13.10 -28.44
C LYS A 342 -28.96 13.62 -27.83
N GLU A 343 -28.99 14.73 -27.10
CA GLU A 343 -27.83 15.22 -26.33
C GLU A 343 -27.36 14.20 -25.28
N MET A 344 -28.29 13.57 -24.57
CA MET A 344 -27.97 12.47 -23.64
C MET A 344 -27.33 11.27 -24.36
N GLY A 345 -27.82 10.92 -25.55
CA GLY A 345 -27.23 9.87 -26.40
C GLY A 345 -25.79 10.20 -26.86
N LEU A 346 -25.51 11.46 -27.16
CA LEU A 346 -24.16 11.93 -27.49
C LEU A 346 -23.23 11.92 -26.27
N ALA A 347 -23.70 12.35 -25.10
CA ALA A 347 -22.95 12.25 -23.85
C ALA A 347 -22.62 10.79 -23.48
N ALA A 348 -23.57 9.88 -23.68
CA ALA A 348 -23.37 8.44 -23.56
C ALA A 348 -22.31 7.92 -24.54
N HIS A 349 -22.35 8.35 -25.81
CA HIS A 349 -21.33 7.99 -26.81
C HIS A 349 -19.92 8.42 -26.38
N GLU A 350 -19.74 9.66 -25.94
CA GLU A 350 -18.43 10.14 -25.47
C GLU A 350 -17.91 9.35 -24.28
N GLU A 351 -18.76 9.08 -23.28
CA GLU A 351 -18.35 8.32 -22.09
C GLU A 351 -17.97 6.88 -22.45
N ILE A 352 -18.83 6.20 -23.21
CA ILE A 352 -18.64 4.78 -23.57
C ILE A 352 -17.42 4.60 -24.47
N THR A 353 -17.27 5.38 -25.54
CA THR A 353 -16.12 5.25 -26.45
C THR A 353 -14.78 5.63 -25.80
N LYS A 354 -14.80 6.52 -24.81
CA LYS A 354 -13.61 6.90 -24.03
C LYS A 354 -13.26 5.89 -22.95
N ASN A 355 -14.23 5.33 -22.24
CA ASN A 355 -13.99 4.58 -20.99
C ASN A 355 -14.23 3.07 -21.06
N TRP A 356 -15.00 2.59 -22.02
CA TRP A 356 -15.46 1.21 -22.08
C TRP A 356 -14.99 0.52 -23.37
N THR A 357 -13.70 0.62 -23.66
CA THR A 357 -13.07 -0.06 -24.81
C THR A 357 -12.53 -1.43 -24.43
N TRP A 358 -12.38 -2.33 -25.42
CA TRP A 358 -11.76 -3.63 -25.18
C TRP A 358 -10.32 -3.54 -24.68
N ILE A 359 -9.57 -2.51 -25.10
CA ILE A 359 -8.23 -2.19 -24.57
C ILE A 359 -8.29 -1.88 -23.07
N LYS A 360 -9.25 -1.05 -22.60
CA LYS A 360 -9.38 -0.77 -21.16
C LYS A 360 -9.82 -1.98 -20.34
N ALA A 361 -10.64 -2.87 -20.91
CA ALA A 361 -10.98 -4.15 -20.29
C ALA A 361 -9.77 -5.09 -20.20
N ALA A 362 -9.01 -5.23 -21.29
CA ALA A 362 -7.81 -6.03 -21.41
C ALA A 362 -6.68 -5.52 -20.50
N GLN A 363 -6.59 -4.20 -20.30
CA GLN A 363 -5.80 -3.58 -19.25
C GLN A 363 -6.34 -4.00 -17.87
N LYS A 364 -7.57 -3.60 -17.47
CA LYS A 364 -8.12 -3.85 -16.11
C LYS A 364 -7.94 -5.27 -15.59
N ALA A 365 -8.11 -6.28 -16.44
CA ALA A 365 -8.01 -7.71 -16.12
C ALA A 365 -6.71 -8.14 -15.42
N ALA A 366 -5.71 -7.29 -15.46
CA ALA A 366 -4.35 -7.72 -15.52
C ALA A 366 -3.60 -7.29 -14.20
N GLN A 367 -4.22 -6.60 -13.25
CA GLN A 367 -3.50 -5.49 -12.59
C GLN A 367 -3.54 -5.44 -11.01
N SER A 368 -2.46 -5.80 -10.23
CA SER A 368 -2.46 -5.72 -8.72
C SER A 368 -1.18 -5.84 -7.76
N ILE A 369 0.13 -5.76 -8.14
CA ILE A 369 1.34 -5.88 -7.23
C ILE A 369 2.62 -4.99 -7.55
N ARG A 370 3.18 -4.25 -6.54
CA ARG A 370 4.60 -3.74 -6.33
C ARG A 370 5.20 -2.44 -7.01
N GLU A 371 6.30 -1.88 -6.43
CA GLU A 371 6.94 -0.55 -6.67
C GLU A 371 8.51 -0.49 -6.50
N ILE A 372 9.26 0.35 -7.27
CA ILE A 372 10.75 0.67 -7.23
C ILE A 372 11.04 2.10 -7.84
N ALA A 373 12.17 2.81 -7.55
CA ALA A 373 12.47 4.19 -8.07
C ALA A 373 13.95 4.55 -8.43
N ILE A 374 14.20 5.60 -9.26
CA ILE A 374 15.54 6.14 -9.63
C ILE A 374 15.57 7.70 -9.71
N SER A 375 16.76 8.30 -9.68
CA SER A 375 17.01 9.71 -10.03
C SER A 375 17.58 9.90 -11.46
N PRO A 376 17.51 11.11 -12.06
CA PRO A 376 18.09 11.40 -13.38
C PRO A 376 19.61 11.20 -13.47
N GLY A 377 20.33 11.25 -12.34
CA GLY A 377 21.76 11.00 -12.27
C GLY A 377 22.14 9.52 -12.16
N GLY A 378 21.17 8.59 -12.23
CA GLY A 378 21.41 7.15 -12.10
C GLY A 378 21.50 6.63 -10.67
N VAL A 379 21.26 7.46 -9.65
CA VAL A 379 21.21 7.01 -8.24
C VAL A 379 19.90 6.25 -7.99
N LYS A 380 20.03 5.02 -7.47
CA LYS A 380 18.96 4.08 -7.13
C LYS A 380 18.26 4.43 -5.82
N ASN A 381 16.98 4.06 -5.66
CA ASN A 381 16.29 4.04 -4.37
C ASN A 381 15.15 3.00 -4.37
N ASP A 382 15.06 2.19 -3.32
CA ASP A 382 14.06 1.15 -3.17
C ASP A 382 13.42 1.14 -1.78
N SER A 383 12.27 0.48 -1.67
CA SER A 383 11.53 0.30 -0.42
C SER A 383 10.48 -0.80 -0.57
N TYR A 384 10.03 -1.38 0.54
CA TYR A 384 8.97 -2.37 0.59
C TYR A 384 7.70 -1.77 1.22
N ARG A 385 6.54 -1.87 0.56
CA ARG A 385 5.26 -1.41 1.11
C ARG A 385 4.41 -2.55 1.65
N TYR A 386 3.73 -2.30 2.76
CA TYR A 386 2.89 -3.26 3.48
C TYR A 386 1.74 -2.57 4.25
N ASP A 387 0.78 -3.34 4.77
CA ASP A 387 -0.40 -2.82 5.50
C ASP A 387 -1.11 -1.65 4.80
N ASP A 388 -1.26 -1.77 3.47
CA ASP A 388 -1.83 -0.80 2.53
C ASP A 388 -1.04 0.52 2.38
N SER A 389 -0.59 1.15 3.47
CA SER A 389 0.04 2.49 3.44
C SER A 389 1.41 2.60 4.13
N LYS A 390 1.93 1.54 4.77
CA LYS A 390 3.25 1.59 5.42
C LYS A 390 4.37 1.34 4.42
N VAL A 391 5.53 1.93 4.67
CA VAL A 391 6.75 1.81 3.86
C VAL A 391 7.92 1.39 4.75
N ASP A 392 8.76 0.50 4.21
CA ASP A 392 9.99 -0.02 4.78
C ASP A 392 11.13 0.34 3.83
N PHE A 393 11.79 1.48 4.08
CA PHE A 393 12.92 2.01 3.29
C PHE A 393 14.22 1.22 3.44
N SER A 394 14.18 0.14 4.20
CA SER A 394 15.34 -0.65 4.56
C SER A 394 15.45 -1.96 3.75
N TRP A 395 14.49 -2.19 2.85
CA TRP A 395 14.53 -3.26 1.87
C TRP A 395 15.46 -2.90 0.70
N GLU A 396 16.59 -3.62 0.60
CA GLU A 396 17.53 -3.50 -0.52
C GLU A 396 17.37 -4.66 -1.51
N GLY A 397 17.04 -4.33 -2.76
CA GLY A 397 16.97 -5.27 -3.89
C GLY A 397 18.26 -5.37 -4.70
N ILE A 398 18.46 -6.52 -5.33
CA ILE A 398 19.50 -6.77 -6.34
C ILE A 398 18.95 -6.35 -7.70
N TRP A 399 19.12 -5.09 -8.08
CA TRP A 399 18.69 -4.56 -9.38
C TRP A 399 19.64 -3.47 -9.91
N TRP A 400 19.51 -3.17 -11.20
CA TRP A 400 20.30 -2.17 -11.90
C TRP A 400 19.39 -1.14 -12.55
N ALA A 401 19.86 0.11 -12.65
CA ALA A 401 19.24 1.11 -13.50
C ALA A 401 20.25 2.16 -13.96
N GLN A 402 19.95 2.79 -15.10
CA GLN A 402 20.78 3.82 -15.73
C GLN A 402 19.90 5.03 -16.03
N GLY A 403 20.35 6.22 -15.63
CA GLY A 403 19.80 7.50 -16.11
C GLY A 403 20.65 8.05 -17.25
N HIS A 404 20.00 8.70 -18.22
CA HIS A 404 20.64 9.50 -19.26
C HIS A 404 19.94 10.87 -19.36
N ILE A 405 20.70 11.91 -19.69
CA ILE A 405 20.19 13.28 -19.88
C ILE A 405 20.71 13.78 -21.23
N ASP A 406 19.79 14.22 -22.07
CA ASP A 406 20.01 14.69 -23.43
C ASP A 406 19.29 16.05 -23.66
N GLU A 407 19.25 16.52 -24.90
CA GLU A 407 18.60 17.79 -25.28
C GLU A 407 17.06 17.74 -25.19
N LEU A 408 16.46 16.54 -25.23
CA LEU A 408 15.01 16.33 -25.14
C LEU A 408 14.53 16.14 -23.69
N GLY A 409 15.40 15.68 -22.79
CA GLY A 409 15.11 15.62 -21.36
C GLY A 409 15.99 14.65 -20.59
N TRP A 410 15.36 13.79 -19.78
CA TRP A 410 16.03 12.67 -19.14
C TRP A 410 15.22 11.40 -19.34
N THR A 411 15.94 10.30 -19.54
CA THR A 411 15.40 8.94 -19.65
C THR A 411 16.02 8.07 -18.56
N ALA A 412 15.35 6.98 -18.19
CA ALA A 412 15.96 5.96 -17.36
C ALA A 412 15.49 4.55 -17.76
N GLU A 413 16.43 3.63 -17.69
CA GLU A 413 16.25 2.20 -17.96
C GLU A 413 16.46 1.42 -16.66
N PHE A 414 15.62 0.40 -16.42
CA PHE A 414 15.65 -0.43 -15.21
C PHE A 414 15.73 -1.91 -15.60
N LYS A 415 16.63 -2.65 -14.93
CA LYS A 415 16.73 -4.11 -14.99
C LYS A 415 16.53 -4.66 -13.57
N ILE A 416 15.36 -5.24 -13.33
CA ILE A 416 14.96 -5.75 -12.01
C ILE A 416 14.69 -7.26 -12.11
N PRO A 417 15.57 -8.12 -11.59
CA PRO A 417 15.35 -9.57 -11.48
C PRO A 417 14.11 -9.93 -10.67
N PHE A 418 13.42 -10.99 -11.08
CA PHE A 418 12.21 -11.47 -10.40
C PHE A 418 12.50 -12.14 -9.05
N ALA A 419 13.73 -12.63 -8.86
CA ALA A 419 14.28 -13.11 -7.60
C ALA A 419 14.09 -12.13 -6.41
N ASN A 420 14.08 -10.82 -6.66
CA ASN A 420 13.81 -9.79 -5.64
C ASN A 420 12.42 -9.89 -5.00
N PHE A 421 11.49 -10.55 -5.66
CA PHE A 421 10.08 -10.43 -5.37
C PHE A 421 9.53 -11.75 -4.85
N ARG A 422 9.15 -11.75 -3.58
CA ARG A 422 8.47 -12.90 -2.95
C ARG A 422 7.08 -13.07 -3.58
N PHE A 423 6.91 -14.02 -4.48
CA PHE A 423 5.62 -14.44 -5.06
C PHE A 423 5.57 -15.97 -5.12
N LYS A 424 4.36 -16.56 -5.13
CA LYS A 424 4.24 -18.01 -5.40
C LYS A 424 4.59 -18.23 -6.86
N ASP A 425 5.28 -19.30 -7.21
CA ASP A 425 5.48 -19.64 -8.62
C ASP A 425 4.14 -19.73 -9.33
N ARG A 426 4.04 -18.94 -10.39
CA ARG A 426 2.93 -18.92 -11.32
C ARG A 426 3.54 -18.88 -12.68
N GLN A 427 2.85 -19.57 -13.56
CA GLN A 427 2.94 -19.42 -14.99
C GLN A 427 3.23 -18.00 -15.49
N GLU A 428 2.41 -17.12 -14.96
CA GLU A 428 2.11 -15.81 -15.45
C GLU A 428 1.66 -15.03 -14.21
N HIS A 429 2.03 -13.76 -14.12
CA HIS A 429 1.74 -12.94 -12.95
C HIS A 429 0.92 -11.72 -13.39
N VAL A 430 0.25 -11.10 -12.43
CA VAL A 430 -0.65 -9.94 -12.62
C VAL A 430 -0.19 -8.88 -11.62
N TRP A 431 0.71 -7.97 -12.05
CA TRP A 431 1.36 -6.99 -11.17
C TRP A 431 0.69 -5.62 -11.32
N GLY A 432 1.13 -4.64 -10.56
CA GLY A 432 0.28 -3.50 -10.20
C GLY A 432 1.19 -2.44 -9.67
N ILE A 433 1.53 -1.57 -10.60
CA ILE A 433 2.57 -0.57 -10.45
C ILE A 433 1.90 0.78 -10.43
N ASN A 434 2.46 1.74 -9.69
CA ASN A 434 2.31 3.11 -10.12
C ASN A 434 3.66 3.61 -10.61
N PHE A 435 3.62 4.46 -11.63
CA PHE A 435 4.79 5.21 -12.04
C PHE A 435 4.63 6.60 -11.46
N GLU A 436 5.41 6.90 -10.43
CA GLU A 436 5.48 8.23 -9.82
C GLU A 436 6.67 9.01 -10.43
N ARG A 437 6.41 10.23 -10.90
CA ARG A 437 7.46 11.18 -11.28
C ARG A 437 7.41 12.40 -10.36
N ILE A 438 8.39 12.52 -9.46
CA ILE A 438 8.54 13.71 -8.60
C ILE A 438 9.33 14.80 -9.36
N ASN A 439 8.63 15.82 -9.87
CA ASN A 439 9.24 17.01 -10.44
C ASN A 439 9.55 18.03 -9.34
N ARG A 440 10.69 17.84 -8.66
CA ARG A 440 11.17 18.69 -7.56
C ARG A 440 11.09 20.18 -7.89
N ARG A 441 11.57 20.63 -9.07
CA ARG A 441 11.56 22.06 -9.48
C ARG A 441 10.17 22.70 -9.48
N LYS A 442 9.12 21.94 -9.80
CA LYS A 442 7.73 22.43 -9.79
C LYS A 442 6.96 22.08 -8.51
N LYS A 443 7.56 21.29 -7.60
CA LYS A 443 6.89 20.63 -6.46
C LYS A 443 5.66 19.79 -6.87
N GLU A 444 5.66 19.31 -8.10
CA GLU A 444 4.64 18.44 -8.67
C GLU A 444 5.05 16.97 -8.48
N THR A 445 4.08 16.15 -8.09
CA THR A 445 4.13 14.69 -8.27
C THR A 445 3.19 14.36 -9.41
N SER A 446 3.63 13.54 -10.36
CA SER A 446 2.80 13.04 -11.46
C SER A 446 2.71 11.52 -11.36
N ASP A 447 1.52 11.04 -11.04
CA ASP A 447 1.20 9.62 -10.92
C ASP A 447 0.54 9.11 -12.18
N TRP A 448 0.86 7.88 -12.61
CA TRP A 448 0.20 7.26 -13.76
C TRP A 448 -1.26 6.91 -13.47
N LYS A 449 -1.56 6.35 -12.30
CA LYS A 449 -2.90 6.29 -11.73
C LYS A 449 -3.02 7.33 -10.60
N PRO A 450 -3.97 8.27 -10.63
CA PRO A 450 -4.18 9.22 -9.54
C PRO A 450 -4.47 8.49 -8.22
N MET A 451 -3.84 8.95 -7.14
CA MET A 451 -4.03 8.42 -5.78
C MET A 451 -4.56 9.52 -4.86
N PHE A 452 -5.47 9.18 -3.96
CA PHE A 452 -5.98 10.13 -2.98
C PHE A 452 -4.90 10.45 -1.94
N GLN A 453 -4.35 11.66 -2.00
CA GLN A 453 -3.34 12.12 -1.05
C GLN A 453 -3.97 12.41 0.32
N GLU A 454 -4.09 11.38 1.15
CA GLU A 454 -4.14 11.56 2.61
C GLU A 454 -2.84 12.19 3.11
N GLU A 455 -2.90 12.83 4.28
CA GLU A 455 -1.74 13.52 4.82
C GLU A 455 -0.61 12.54 5.17
N GLY A 456 0.51 12.67 4.43
CA GLY A 456 1.62 11.71 4.40
C GLY A 456 2.10 11.42 2.99
N GLY A 457 1.21 11.51 1.98
CA GLY A 457 1.59 11.31 0.58
C GLY A 457 1.91 9.86 0.21
N TRP A 458 1.42 8.89 0.99
CA TRP A 458 1.71 7.48 0.79
C TRP A 458 0.68 6.80 -0.11
N THR A 459 1.15 6.25 -1.23
CA THR A 459 0.45 5.25 -2.06
C THR A 459 -0.26 4.20 -1.20
N ARG A 460 -1.54 3.98 -1.49
CA ARG A 460 -2.29 2.81 -1.02
C ARG A 460 -2.09 1.65 -1.97
N MET A 461 -1.57 0.54 -1.47
CA MET A 461 -1.29 -0.66 -2.28
C MET A 461 -2.56 -1.24 -2.92
N SER A 462 -3.70 -1.12 -2.23
CA SER A 462 -5.03 -1.52 -2.74
C SER A 462 -5.56 -0.63 -3.88
N GLU A 463 -5.09 0.61 -3.99
CA GLU A 463 -5.50 1.57 -5.01
C GLU A 463 -4.51 1.66 -6.19
N LEU A 464 -3.46 0.83 -6.21
CA LEU A 464 -2.37 0.95 -7.17
C LEU A 464 -2.81 0.97 -8.63
N GLY A 465 -1.96 1.55 -9.46
CA GLY A 465 -1.95 1.26 -10.88
C GLY A 465 -1.51 -0.19 -11.13
N HIS A 466 -1.22 -0.47 -12.38
CA HIS A 466 -2.01 -1.52 -13.00
C HIS A 466 -1.17 -2.19 -14.11
N LEU A 467 -0.42 -3.27 -13.86
CA LEU A 467 0.71 -3.62 -14.75
C LEU A 467 0.78 -5.08 -15.20
N VAL A 468 0.90 -5.29 -16.51
CA VAL A 468 0.94 -6.66 -17.07
C VAL A 468 1.97 -6.98 -18.07
N GLY A 469 2.08 -8.30 -18.21
CA GLY A 469 3.10 -9.11 -18.77
C GLY A 469 4.27 -9.32 -17.83
N LEU A 470 4.25 -10.39 -17.03
CA LEU A 470 5.44 -11.20 -16.69
C LEU A 470 5.03 -12.69 -16.74
N ARG A 471 5.79 -13.45 -17.54
CA ARG A 471 5.58 -14.77 -18.14
C ARG A 471 6.86 -15.55 -17.89
N ASP A 472 6.77 -16.86 -17.63
CA ASP A 472 7.98 -17.67 -17.45
C ASP A 472 8.91 -17.08 -16.36
N ILE A 473 8.34 -16.30 -15.43
CA ILE A 473 9.08 -15.71 -14.32
C ILE A 473 8.91 -16.61 -13.11
N GLU A 474 9.99 -17.29 -12.78
CA GLU A 474 10.08 -18.04 -11.54
C GLU A 474 10.30 -17.06 -10.39
N ALA A 475 9.70 -17.38 -9.24
CA ALA A 475 10.04 -16.76 -7.97
C ALA A 475 11.45 -17.24 -7.62
N GLY A 476 12.45 -16.54 -8.16
CA GLY A 476 13.83 -16.97 -8.12
C GLY A 476 14.19 -17.48 -6.73
N LYS A 477 14.55 -18.76 -6.65
CA LYS A 477 14.95 -19.41 -5.40
C LYS A 477 16.33 -18.88 -5.01
N GLN A 478 16.35 -17.64 -4.52
CA GLN A 478 17.55 -16.96 -4.05
C GLN A 478 18.24 -17.89 -3.06
N PHE A 479 19.35 -18.46 -3.51
CA PHE A 479 20.39 -18.97 -2.64
C PHE A 479 21.54 -17.97 -2.75
N GLU A 480 21.57 -17.08 -1.77
CA GLU A 480 22.52 -16.00 -1.67
C GLU A 480 23.52 -16.35 -0.58
N ILE A 481 24.79 -16.43 -0.93
CA ILE A 481 25.89 -16.51 0.04
C ILE A 481 26.63 -15.18 -0.01
N SER A 482 26.69 -14.47 1.11
CA SER A 482 27.61 -13.38 1.32
C SER A 482 28.72 -13.84 2.26
N LEU A 483 29.93 -13.97 1.72
CA LEU A 483 31.13 -14.01 2.54
C LEU A 483 31.72 -12.61 2.53
N TYR A 484 32.19 -12.16 3.68
CA TYR A 484 33.00 -10.96 3.77
C TYR A 484 34.25 -11.20 4.60
N PHE A 485 35.23 -10.37 4.28
CA PHE A 485 36.48 -10.26 5.00
C PHE A 485 36.58 -8.83 5.51
N LEU A 486 36.72 -8.73 6.83
CA LEU A 486 37.01 -7.50 7.54
C LEU A 486 38.47 -7.56 7.98
N SER A 487 39.26 -6.62 7.47
CA SER A 487 40.61 -6.36 7.97
C SER A 487 40.61 -4.94 8.52
N GLY A 488 41.05 -4.79 9.75
CA GLY A 488 41.10 -3.48 10.36
C GLY A 488 42.08 -3.41 11.52
N SER A 489 42.23 -2.19 12.01
CA SER A 489 42.95 -1.91 13.23
C SER A 489 42.15 -0.89 14.03
N SER A 490 42.04 -1.13 15.33
CA SER A 490 41.66 -0.12 16.30
C SER A 490 42.88 0.29 17.13
N SER A 491 42.98 1.57 17.49
CA SER A 491 43.76 1.99 18.67
C SER A 491 42.83 2.76 19.60
N ARG A 492 42.98 2.50 20.90
CA ARG A 492 42.35 3.28 21.98
C ARG A 492 43.45 3.99 22.73
N GLY A 493 43.30 5.29 22.96
CA GLY A 493 44.17 6.02 23.88
C GLY A 493 43.92 5.51 25.30
N GLY A 494 44.83 4.69 25.82
CA GLY A 494 44.73 4.14 27.16
C GLY A 494 45.15 5.16 28.21
N PHE A 495 44.23 5.55 29.11
CA PHE A 495 44.61 6.26 30.33
C PHE A 495 45.04 5.24 31.40
N SER A 496 46.32 4.87 31.40
CA SER A 496 46.92 4.17 32.54
C SER A 496 47.18 5.17 33.68
N PRO A 497 46.86 4.83 34.95
CA PRO A 497 47.39 5.56 36.10
C PRO A 497 48.93 5.60 36.05
N PRO A 498 49.59 6.60 36.68
CA PRO A 498 51.04 6.77 36.63
C PRO A 498 51.79 5.78 37.56
N SER A 499 51.59 4.49 37.33
CA SER A 499 52.38 3.40 37.90
C SER A 499 52.33 2.19 36.94
N ASP A 500 53.52 1.77 36.54
CA ASP A 500 53.87 0.58 35.76
C ASP A 500 53.63 0.62 34.24
N GLU A 501 54.78 0.59 33.55
CA GLU A 501 55.10 0.32 32.14
C GLU A 501 54.28 1.00 31.02
N LYS A 502 55.02 1.67 30.12
CA LYS A 502 54.52 2.09 28.80
C LYS A 502 54.18 0.85 27.98
N HIS A 503 52.93 0.39 28.03
CA HIS A 503 52.40 -0.45 26.97
C HIS A 503 52.47 0.35 25.66
N ASN A 504 53.28 -0.13 24.71
CA ASN A 504 53.19 0.31 23.32
C ASN A 504 51.75 0.12 22.87
N GLU A 505 51.13 1.17 22.32
CA GLU A 505 49.88 1.04 21.57
C GLU A 505 50.14 0.20 20.30
N SER A 506 50.12 -1.12 20.44
CA SER A 506 50.16 -2.02 19.31
C SER A 506 48.81 -1.94 18.61
N MET A 507 48.83 -1.45 17.37
CA MET A 507 47.72 -1.60 16.42
C MET A 507 47.43 -3.10 16.26
N ASN A 508 46.44 -3.60 17.00
CA ASN A 508 46.06 -5.00 16.96
C ASN A 508 45.23 -5.26 15.69
N GLY A 509 45.95 -5.58 14.61
CA GLY A 509 45.38 -5.99 13.35
C GLY A 509 44.47 -7.21 13.55
N THR A 510 43.19 -7.01 13.28
CA THR A 510 42.13 -8.01 13.51
C THR A 510 41.53 -8.42 12.18
N LEU A 511 41.48 -9.73 11.96
CA LEU A 511 40.94 -10.37 10.76
C LEU A 511 39.64 -11.08 11.12
N GLY A 512 38.52 -10.46 10.75
CA GLY A 512 37.21 -11.06 10.88
C GLY A 512 36.71 -11.63 9.57
N THR A 513 36.06 -12.78 9.62
CA THR A 513 35.21 -13.26 8.53
C THR A 513 33.85 -13.64 9.10
N GLY A 514 32.81 -13.44 8.31
CA GLY A 514 31.47 -13.88 8.63
C GLY A 514 30.73 -14.27 7.37
N LEU A 515 29.68 -15.05 7.58
CA LEU A 515 28.97 -15.76 6.54
C LEU A 515 27.47 -15.53 6.72
N ASP A 516 26.86 -14.84 5.77
CA ASP A 516 25.40 -14.76 5.64
C ASP A 516 24.95 -15.71 4.52
N VAL A 517 24.04 -16.62 4.85
CA VAL A 517 23.37 -17.51 3.90
C VAL A 517 21.88 -17.17 3.89
N GLN A 518 21.37 -16.82 2.73
CA GLN A 518 19.98 -16.49 2.52
C GLN A 518 19.35 -17.47 1.52
N TYR A 519 18.29 -18.14 1.94
CA TYR A 519 17.63 -19.22 1.20
C TYR A 519 16.12 -19.04 1.16
N SER A 520 15.56 -18.99 -0.05
CA SER A 520 14.11 -19.01 -0.28
C SER A 520 13.56 -20.44 -0.18
N VAL A 521 13.08 -20.81 1.02
CA VAL A 521 12.42 -22.12 1.31
C VAL A 521 11.20 -22.33 0.42
N THR A 522 10.46 -21.25 0.14
CA THR A 522 9.45 -21.18 -0.93
C THR A 522 9.50 -19.80 -1.57
N GLY A 523 8.87 -19.61 -2.73
CA GLY A 523 8.75 -18.28 -3.35
C GLY A 523 8.10 -17.20 -2.46
N THR A 524 7.43 -17.56 -1.36
CA THR A 524 6.86 -16.61 -0.38
C THR A 524 7.45 -16.69 1.03
N LEU A 525 8.45 -17.55 1.29
CA LEU A 525 9.05 -17.77 2.61
C LEU A 525 10.57 -17.83 2.51
N LYS A 526 11.26 -16.88 3.15
CA LYS A 526 12.71 -16.67 3.07
C LYS A 526 13.35 -16.90 4.43
N THR A 527 14.47 -17.62 4.46
CA THR A 527 15.27 -17.87 5.66
C THR A 527 16.65 -17.26 5.48
N ASN A 528 17.09 -16.48 6.46
CA ASN A 528 18.44 -15.94 6.56
C ASN A 528 19.11 -16.66 7.73
N VAL A 529 20.29 -17.21 7.52
CA VAL A 529 21.18 -17.76 8.54
C VAL A 529 22.47 -16.94 8.49
N THR A 530 23.02 -16.63 9.65
CA THR A 530 24.23 -15.84 9.76
C THR A 530 25.13 -16.38 10.87
N VAL A 531 26.44 -16.36 10.64
CA VAL A 531 27.48 -16.80 11.59
C VAL A 531 28.53 -15.70 11.67
N ASN A 532 28.81 -15.23 12.90
CA ASN A 532 29.57 -14.01 13.18
C ASN A 532 29.17 -12.82 12.26
N PRO A 533 27.95 -12.26 12.38
CA PRO A 533 27.30 -11.42 11.37
C PRO A 533 27.96 -10.04 11.16
N ASP A 534 27.65 -9.38 10.04
CA ASP A 534 28.33 -8.13 9.67
C ASP A 534 27.90 -6.96 10.54
N PHE A 535 28.77 -6.59 11.48
CA PHE A 535 28.55 -5.51 12.44
C PHE A 535 29.57 -4.38 12.35
N ALA A 536 30.44 -4.38 11.34
CA ALA A 536 31.31 -3.24 11.08
C ALA A 536 30.45 -2.03 10.73
N GLN A 537 30.18 -1.16 11.72
CA GLN A 537 29.41 0.06 11.52
C GLN A 537 30.16 0.98 10.55
N VAL A 538 29.70 1.00 9.31
CA VAL A 538 30.35 1.74 8.22
C VAL A 538 30.30 3.27 8.45
N GLU A 539 29.26 3.75 9.13
CA GLU A 539 29.14 5.11 9.68
C GLU A 539 28.84 5.00 11.18
N ALA A 540 29.66 5.64 12.02
CA ALA A 540 29.46 5.72 13.47
C ALA A 540 28.07 6.30 13.84
N ASP A 541 27.53 5.87 14.97
CA ASP A 541 26.28 6.47 15.50
C ASP A 541 26.54 7.92 15.95
N GLN A 542 25.72 8.85 15.47
CA GLN A 542 25.94 10.29 15.65
C GLN A 542 25.65 10.73 17.10
N LEU A 543 26.35 11.77 17.56
CA LEU A 543 26.09 12.38 18.86
C LEU A 543 24.78 13.21 18.79
N GLU A 544 23.71 12.69 19.38
CA GLU A 544 22.49 13.45 19.65
C GLU A 544 22.59 14.19 20.99
N ILE A 545 22.10 15.44 21.03
CA ILE A 545 21.88 16.16 22.30
C ILE A 545 20.64 15.57 22.98
N ASN A 546 20.81 14.44 23.67
CA ASN A 546 19.80 13.83 24.52
C ASN A 546 19.95 14.38 25.95
N LEU A 547 19.01 15.25 26.36
CA LEU A 547 18.95 15.80 27.72
C LEU A 547 18.02 14.99 28.64
N THR A 548 17.45 13.88 28.16
CA THR A 548 16.58 13.01 28.95
C THR A 548 17.38 11.89 29.60
N ARG A 549 16.89 11.38 30.73
CA ARG A 549 17.47 10.21 31.41
C ARG A 549 17.32 8.87 30.66
N PHE A 550 16.60 8.85 29.54
CA PHE A 550 16.33 7.60 28.80
C PHE A 550 17.35 7.39 27.69
N PRO A 551 17.84 6.15 27.48
CA PRO A 551 18.81 5.86 26.42
C PRO A 551 18.22 6.18 25.04
N THR A 552 19.04 6.77 24.18
CA THR A 552 18.67 7.09 22.80
C THR A 552 18.22 5.83 22.05
N ARG A 553 17.13 5.93 21.29
CA ARG A 553 16.66 4.84 20.42
C ARG A 553 17.34 5.02 19.07
N PHE A 554 18.27 4.14 18.73
CA PHE A 554 18.97 4.18 17.45
C PHE A 554 18.20 3.38 16.38
N GLU A 555 18.39 3.73 15.11
CA GLU A 555 17.87 2.96 14.00
C GLU A 555 18.72 1.69 13.78
N GLU A 556 18.07 0.59 13.41
CA GLU A 556 18.78 -0.63 13.05
C GLU A 556 19.49 -0.45 11.70
N LYS A 557 20.78 -0.77 11.65
CA LYS A 557 21.63 -0.64 10.46
C LYS A 557 22.22 -1.98 10.00
N ARG A 558 22.11 -3.04 10.82
CA ARG A 558 22.78 -4.34 10.60
C ARG A 558 21.95 -5.18 9.61
N PRO A 559 22.46 -5.52 8.41
CA PRO A 559 21.65 -6.11 7.32
C PRO A 559 20.78 -7.31 7.72
N PHE A 560 21.32 -8.19 8.57
CA PHE A 560 20.59 -9.35 9.08
C PHE A 560 19.31 -8.99 9.84
N PHE A 561 19.25 -7.87 10.57
CA PHE A 561 18.04 -7.46 11.30
C PHE A 561 17.13 -6.54 10.49
N VAL A 562 17.70 -5.84 9.51
CA VAL A 562 17.01 -4.85 8.67
C VAL A 562 15.93 -5.49 7.78
N GLU A 563 16.28 -6.42 6.88
CA GLU A 563 15.34 -6.93 5.86
C GLU A 563 14.09 -7.58 6.50
N GLY A 564 12.90 -7.04 6.26
CA GLY A 564 11.65 -7.63 6.76
C GLY A 564 11.42 -7.46 8.27
N ASN A 565 12.12 -6.52 8.92
CA ASN A 565 11.79 -6.07 10.28
C ASN A 565 10.31 -5.64 10.41
N SER A 566 9.73 -5.12 9.32
CA SER A 566 8.30 -4.81 9.17
C SER A 566 7.32 -5.92 9.59
N PHE A 567 7.72 -7.21 9.56
CA PHE A 567 6.89 -8.31 10.06
C PHE A 567 6.70 -8.24 11.60
N PHE A 568 7.75 -7.88 12.34
CA PHE A 568 7.79 -7.93 13.80
C PHE A 568 7.24 -6.66 14.48
N GLN A 569 6.88 -5.63 13.69
CA GLN A 569 6.32 -4.40 14.25
C GLN A 569 4.93 -4.61 14.85
N THR A 570 4.74 -4.10 16.06
CA THR A 570 3.46 -4.05 16.78
C THR A 570 3.27 -2.65 17.39
N PRO A 571 2.03 -2.21 17.73
CA PRO A 571 1.76 -0.86 18.24
C PRO A 571 2.62 -0.42 19.44
N LEU A 572 2.93 -1.31 20.37
CA LEU A 572 3.93 -1.21 21.42
C LEU A 572 5.18 -1.97 20.96
N GLU A 573 6.38 -1.42 21.14
CA GLU A 573 7.61 -2.00 20.60
C GLU A 573 8.13 -3.18 21.45
N LEU A 574 7.48 -4.34 21.33
CA LEU A 574 7.83 -5.59 22.03
C LEU A 574 9.12 -6.24 21.50
N PHE A 575 9.54 -5.89 20.28
CA PHE A 575 10.79 -6.34 19.68
C PHE A 575 11.58 -5.16 19.11
N TYR A 576 12.86 -5.07 19.48
CA TYR A 576 13.81 -4.07 19.04
C TYR A 576 15.16 -4.76 18.83
N SER A 577 15.50 -5.02 17.57
CA SER A 577 16.62 -5.89 17.17
C SER A 577 17.97 -5.48 17.74
N ARG A 578 18.21 -4.18 17.99
CA ARG A 578 19.43 -3.66 18.66
C ARG A 578 19.59 -4.12 20.12
N ARG A 579 18.62 -4.83 20.72
CA ARG A 579 18.84 -5.59 21.98
C ARG A 579 19.73 -6.81 21.75
N ILE A 580 19.51 -7.55 20.67
CA ILE A 580 20.31 -8.70 20.30
C ILE A 580 21.71 -8.19 19.91
N GLY A 581 22.73 -8.66 20.62
CA GLY A 581 24.11 -8.20 20.47
C GLY A 581 24.48 -6.92 21.21
N SER A 582 23.64 -6.44 22.15
CA SER A 582 23.94 -5.21 22.93
C SER A 582 24.86 -5.43 24.14
N ARG A 583 24.92 -6.66 24.66
CA ARG A 583 25.73 -7.07 25.83
C ARG A 583 26.65 -8.26 25.54
N GLY A 584 26.80 -8.68 24.29
CA GLY A 584 27.62 -9.82 23.87
C GLY A 584 27.69 -9.88 22.35
N ASP A 585 28.63 -10.63 21.80
CA ASP A 585 28.75 -10.82 20.35
C ASP A 585 27.66 -11.79 19.88
N ILE A 586 27.09 -11.59 18.70
CA ILE A 586 26.15 -12.56 18.14
C ILE A 586 26.96 -13.68 17.48
N LEU A 587 26.91 -14.88 18.07
CA LEU A 587 27.62 -16.06 17.57
C LEU A 587 27.00 -16.51 16.25
N TRP A 588 25.67 -16.63 16.25
CA TRP A 588 24.86 -16.98 15.10
C TRP A 588 23.44 -16.41 15.22
N GLY A 589 22.78 -16.28 14.08
CA GLY A 589 21.38 -15.90 13.97
C GLY A 589 20.68 -16.66 12.87
N THR A 590 19.40 -16.98 13.08
CA THR A 590 18.48 -17.42 12.04
C THR A 590 17.24 -16.54 12.06
N LYS A 591 16.72 -16.20 10.88
CA LYS A 591 15.50 -15.43 10.70
C LYS A 591 14.70 -16.00 9.55
N MET A 592 13.44 -16.35 9.77
CA MET A 592 12.52 -16.76 8.73
C MET A 592 11.38 -15.74 8.61
N THR A 593 11.11 -15.22 7.42
CA THR A 593 10.00 -14.28 7.18
C THR A 593 9.27 -14.58 5.88
N GLY A 594 7.94 -14.47 5.88
CA GLY A 594 7.16 -14.73 4.67
C GLY A 594 5.65 -14.81 4.87
N LYS A 595 4.94 -15.15 3.80
CA LYS A 595 3.50 -15.44 3.84
C LYS A 595 3.21 -16.88 3.42
N VAL A 596 2.29 -17.52 4.13
CA VAL A 596 1.74 -18.85 3.84
C VAL A 596 0.22 -18.76 3.92
N GLY A 597 -0.43 -18.65 2.76
CA GLY A 597 -1.84 -18.25 2.70
C GLY A 597 -2.02 -16.83 3.25
N ASP A 598 -3.03 -16.65 4.10
CA ASP A 598 -3.36 -15.36 4.75
C ASP A 598 -2.51 -15.10 6.01
N TYR A 599 -1.59 -16.02 6.34
CA TYR A 599 -0.73 -15.92 7.50
C TYR A 599 0.64 -15.36 7.11
N SER A 600 0.97 -14.19 7.64
CA SER A 600 2.31 -13.64 7.70
C SER A 600 3.05 -14.24 8.89
N LEU A 601 4.19 -14.85 8.62
CA LEU A 601 5.05 -15.54 9.58
C LEU A 601 6.37 -14.79 9.70
N GLY A 602 6.82 -14.60 10.94
CA GLY A 602 8.16 -14.12 11.27
C GLY A 602 8.73 -14.95 12.42
N PHE A 603 9.96 -15.41 12.28
CA PHE A 603 10.72 -16.06 13.34
C PHE A 603 12.14 -15.49 13.37
N ILE A 604 12.70 -15.25 14.55
CA ILE A 604 14.12 -14.97 14.78
C ILE A 604 14.58 -15.86 15.94
N GLY A 605 15.69 -16.56 15.74
CA GLY A 605 16.46 -17.21 16.81
C GLY A 605 17.90 -16.70 16.75
N SER A 606 18.50 -16.30 17.86
CA SER A 606 19.88 -15.80 17.86
C SER A 606 20.57 -16.03 19.21
N GLN A 607 21.80 -16.55 19.17
CA GLN A 607 22.62 -16.74 20.35
C GLN A 607 23.65 -15.60 20.47
N THR A 608 23.71 -14.96 21.64
CA THR A 608 24.84 -14.11 22.02
C THR A 608 25.83 -14.85 22.91
N GLY A 609 27.08 -14.38 22.94
CA GLY A 609 28.09 -14.80 23.88
C GLY A 609 29.42 -14.08 23.67
N SER A 610 30.53 -14.76 23.94
CA SER A 610 31.87 -14.23 23.66
C SER A 610 32.44 -14.83 22.37
N PHE A 611 32.77 -13.99 21.38
CA PHE A 611 33.43 -14.41 20.15
C PHE A 611 34.52 -13.42 19.74
N ASP A 612 35.78 -13.82 19.93
CA ASP A 612 36.93 -12.91 19.90
C ASP A 612 37.55 -12.77 18.49
N THR A 613 36.72 -12.54 17.47
CA THR A 613 37.15 -12.50 16.06
C THR A 613 37.14 -11.14 15.39
N LEU A 614 36.58 -10.09 16.04
CA LEU A 614 36.46 -8.77 15.41
C LEU A 614 37.12 -7.62 16.18
N GLY A 615 37.15 -7.59 17.52
CA GLY A 615 37.90 -6.59 18.30
C GLY A 615 37.45 -5.11 18.20
N PHE A 616 36.76 -4.70 17.12
CA PHE A 616 36.37 -3.31 16.82
C PHE A 616 35.18 -2.78 17.65
N GLY A 617 34.70 -3.52 18.65
CA GLY A 617 33.60 -3.13 19.54
C GLY A 617 34.10 -2.72 20.92
N LYS A 618 33.33 -1.87 21.63
CA LYS A 618 33.60 -1.61 23.06
C LYS A 618 33.57 -2.93 23.82
N GLN A 619 34.63 -3.21 24.57
CA GLN A 619 34.64 -4.32 25.53
C GLN A 619 33.59 -4.02 26.59
N VAL A 620 32.50 -4.79 26.59
CA VAL A 620 31.48 -4.76 27.65
C VAL A 620 31.93 -5.78 28.69
N GLU A 621 32.29 -5.32 29.89
CA GLU A 621 32.53 -6.21 31.03
C GLU A 621 31.27 -7.03 31.32
N GLY A 622 31.42 -8.34 31.51
CA GLY A 622 30.29 -9.26 31.69
C GLY A 622 29.51 -9.52 30.40
N LYS A 623 30.17 -10.07 29.37
CA LYS A 623 29.48 -10.50 28.12
C LYS A 623 28.36 -11.50 28.45
N GLU A 624 27.18 -11.21 27.92
CA GLU A 624 25.92 -11.90 28.21
C GLU A 624 25.69 -13.06 27.21
N GLU A 625 25.77 -14.30 27.70
CA GLU A 625 25.32 -15.47 26.95
C GLU A 625 23.79 -15.60 27.08
N ALA A 626 23.10 -15.42 25.95
CA ALA A 626 21.64 -15.41 25.92
C ALA A 626 21.11 -15.95 24.58
N LEU A 627 20.01 -16.71 24.65
CA LEU A 627 19.26 -17.15 23.48
C LEU A 627 18.02 -16.26 23.31
N TYR A 628 17.96 -15.52 22.21
CA TYR A 628 16.80 -14.71 21.84
C TYR A 628 15.92 -15.47 20.87
N SER A 629 14.63 -15.64 21.19
CA SER A 629 13.62 -16.32 20.37
C SER A 629 12.40 -15.42 20.17
N ILE A 630 12.12 -14.99 18.94
CA ILE A 630 10.98 -14.13 18.60
C ILE A 630 10.12 -14.80 17.55
N LEU A 631 8.83 -14.95 17.83
CA LEU A 631 7.82 -15.50 16.93
C LEU A 631 6.72 -14.46 16.67
N ARG A 632 6.41 -14.26 15.40
CA ARG A 632 5.31 -13.44 14.90
C ARG A 632 4.39 -14.30 14.05
N LEU A 633 3.11 -14.30 14.39
CA LEU A 633 2.04 -14.79 13.54
C LEU A 633 1.04 -13.66 13.33
N LYS A 634 0.72 -13.33 12.08
CA LYS A 634 -0.28 -12.31 11.75
C LYS A 634 -1.19 -12.83 10.65
N LYS A 635 -2.49 -12.83 10.89
CA LYS A 635 -3.51 -13.23 9.92
C LYS A 635 -4.14 -11.99 9.33
N ASP A 636 -4.10 -11.87 8.02
CA ASP A 636 -4.90 -10.86 7.31
C ASP A 636 -6.38 -11.27 7.34
N ILE A 637 -7.26 -10.33 7.63
CA ILE A 637 -8.71 -10.53 7.70
C ILE A 637 -9.39 -9.39 6.92
N PHE A 638 -10.35 -9.70 6.05
CA PHE A 638 -10.88 -8.71 5.10
C PHE A 638 -9.74 -8.06 4.26
N GLU A 639 -9.99 -6.93 3.58
CA GLU A 639 -9.01 -6.33 2.65
C GLU A 639 -7.97 -5.41 3.31
N ARG A 640 -8.37 -4.70 4.37
CA ARG A 640 -7.55 -3.67 5.03
C ARG A 640 -7.35 -3.93 6.52
N SER A 641 -7.60 -5.18 6.95
CA SER A 641 -7.59 -5.54 8.36
C SER A 641 -6.69 -6.75 8.64
N ASN A 642 -6.22 -6.87 9.88
CA ASN A 642 -5.38 -7.97 10.33
C ASN A 642 -5.48 -8.14 11.86
N ILE A 643 -5.16 -9.34 12.31
CA ILE A 643 -4.95 -9.69 13.72
C ILE A 643 -3.60 -10.39 13.86
N GLY A 644 -2.95 -10.24 15.00
CA GLY A 644 -1.59 -10.73 15.22
C GLY A 644 -1.34 -11.21 16.64
N LEU A 645 -0.35 -12.09 16.73
CA LEU A 645 0.33 -12.57 17.91
C LEU A 645 1.82 -12.28 17.75
N LEU A 646 2.47 -11.77 18.78
CA LEU A 646 3.92 -11.69 18.90
C LEU A 646 4.31 -12.31 20.24
N LEU A 647 5.25 -13.25 20.21
CA LEU A 647 5.96 -13.78 21.36
C LEU A 647 7.43 -13.39 21.23
N ALA A 648 8.03 -12.87 22.29
CA ALA A 648 9.47 -12.63 22.34
C ALA A 648 10.01 -13.21 23.64
N ASP A 649 11.13 -13.90 23.56
CA ASP A 649 11.77 -14.64 24.63
C ASP A 649 13.27 -14.35 24.60
N LYS A 650 13.85 -14.28 25.79
CA LYS A 650 15.27 -14.15 26.04
C LYS A 650 15.58 -15.07 27.21
N GLU A 651 16.27 -16.18 26.96
CA GLU A 651 16.72 -17.13 27.96
C GLU A 651 18.20 -16.89 28.26
N MET A 652 18.59 -16.94 29.54
CA MET A 652 19.95 -16.76 30.05
C MET A 652 20.24 -17.81 31.12
N ASP A 653 21.52 -18.06 31.43
CA ASP A 653 21.84 -18.85 32.62
C ASP A 653 21.31 -18.14 33.89
N GLY A 654 20.50 -18.86 34.66
CA GLY A 654 19.81 -18.35 35.86
C GLY A 654 18.55 -17.49 35.65
N GLY A 655 18.06 -17.23 34.42
CA GLY A 655 16.85 -16.40 34.25
C GLY A 655 16.28 -16.28 32.83
N TYR A 656 15.08 -15.70 32.72
CA TYR A 656 14.41 -15.45 31.43
C TYR A 656 13.66 -14.11 31.40
N SER A 657 13.39 -13.61 30.21
CA SER A 657 12.48 -12.49 29.95
C SER A 657 11.55 -12.84 28.80
N ARG A 658 10.23 -12.87 29.07
CA ARG A 658 9.21 -13.24 28.07
C ARG A 658 8.18 -12.13 27.88
N LEU A 659 7.84 -11.85 26.62
CA LEU A 659 6.75 -10.97 26.20
C LEU A 659 5.74 -11.74 25.35
N GLY A 660 4.47 -11.46 25.57
CA GLY A 660 3.39 -11.90 24.69
C GLY A 660 2.45 -10.75 24.36
N GLY A 661 2.10 -10.58 23.09
CA GLY A 661 1.21 -9.51 22.63
C GLY A 661 0.23 -9.99 21.59
N LEU A 662 -1.05 -9.65 21.76
CA LEU A 662 -2.10 -9.77 20.75
C LEU A 662 -2.40 -8.38 20.19
N ASP A 663 -2.40 -8.23 18.88
CA ASP A 663 -2.69 -6.97 18.19
C ASP A 663 -3.75 -7.12 17.10
N ALA A 664 -4.42 -6.03 16.78
CA ALA A 664 -5.40 -5.95 15.71
C ALA A 664 -5.32 -4.58 15.04
N SER A 665 -5.56 -4.56 13.73
CA SER A 665 -5.76 -3.34 12.95
C SER A 665 -6.92 -3.59 12.01
N LEU A 666 -8.01 -2.86 12.16
CA LEU A 666 -9.25 -2.98 11.41
C LEU A 666 -9.47 -1.71 10.58
N GLY A 667 -9.49 -1.83 9.26
CA GLY A 667 -9.85 -0.75 8.34
C GLY A 667 -11.34 -0.81 7.98
N PHE A 668 -12.04 0.32 8.10
CA PHE A 668 -13.46 0.46 7.75
C PHE A 668 -13.63 1.64 6.79
N HIS A 669 -14.37 1.43 5.69
CA HIS A 669 -14.44 2.40 4.59
C HIS A 669 -13.03 2.74 4.03
N GLU A 670 -12.95 3.77 3.20
CA GLU A 670 -11.67 4.32 2.75
C GLU A 670 -10.93 5.07 3.88
N SER A 671 -11.65 5.67 4.84
CA SER A 671 -11.08 6.70 5.74
C SER A 671 -10.95 6.35 7.22
N TYR A 672 -11.52 5.24 7.71
CA TYR A 672 -11.51 4.93 9.14
C TYR A 672 -10.64 3.72 9.49
N ARG A 673 -9.99 3.78 10.66
CA ARG A 673 -9.18 2.69 11.21
C ARG A 673 -9.39 2.56 12.72
N VAL A 674 -9.53 1.33 13.19
CA VAL A 674 -9.40 0.96 14.61
C VAL A 674 -8.17 0.09 14.74
N ALA A 675 -7.21 0.44 15.59
CA ALA A 675 -6.08 -0.42 15.92
C ALA A 675 -6.02 -0.66 17.43
N GLY A 676 -5.44 -1.77 17.85
CA GLY A 676 -5.20 -2.05 19.25
C GLY A 676 -4.17 -3.14 19.48
N GLN A 677 -3.62 -3.15 20.69
CA GLN A 677 -2.75 -4.20 21.19
C GLN A 677 -2.98 -4.39 22.68
N LEU A 678 -2.85 -5.64 23.12
CA LEU A 678 -2.83 -6.04 24.52
C LEU A 678 -1.60 -6.94 24.72
N ALA A 679 -0.76 -6.62 25.69
CA ALA A 679 0.54 -7.22 25.90
C ALA A 679 0.81 -7.54 27.39
N PHE A 680 1.69 -8.50 27.60
CA PHE A 680 2.12 -9.02 28.90
C PHE A 680 3.63 -9.20 28.90
N SER A 681 4.24 -9.02 30.07
CA SER A 681 5.65 -9.40 30.32
C SER A 681 5.74 -10.40 31.47
N PHE A 682 6.67 -11.33 31.41
CA PHE A 682 6.92 -12.35 32.42
C PHE A 682 8.42 -12.48 32.67
N HIS A 683 8.83 -12.16 33.90
CA HIS A 683 10.19 -12.27 34.40
C HIS A 683 10.18 -13.04 35.74
N PRO A 684 11.26 -13.75 36.12
CA PRO A 684 11.39 -14.37 37.44
C PRO A 684 11.09 -13.38 38.59
N GLY A 685 10.27 -13.80 39.55
CA GLY A 685 9.89 -12.98 40.71
C GLY A 685 8.91 -11.83 40.42
N GLN A 686 8.46 -11.64 39.17
CA GLN A 686 7.59 -10.52 38.81
C GLN A 686 6.14 -10.69 39.31
N GLY A 687 5.57 -9.61 39.85
CA GLY A 687 4.16 -9.55 40.27
C GLY A 687 3.15 -9.36 39.13
N THR A 688 1.86 -9.44 39.47
CA THR A 688 0.71 -9.51 38.52
C THR A 688 0.35 -8.20 37.81
N LYS A 689 1.02 -7.08 38.13
CA LYS A 689 0.82 -5.75 37.49
C LYS A 689 1.69 -5.63 36.22
N ASN A 690 1.63 -6.62 35.35
CA ASN A 690 2.55 -6.88 34.25
C ASN A 690 1.90 -6.78 32.86
N LYS A 691 0.88 -5.93 32.71
CA LYS A 691 0.05 -5.80 31.50
C LYS A 691 0.23 -4.43 30.84
N ALA A 692 0.04 -4.38 29.53
CA ALA A 692 -0.09 -3.14 28.77
C ALA A 692 -1.20 -3.28 27.73
N TYR A 693 -1.89 -2.19 27.41
CA TYR A 693 -2.77 -2.13 26.26
C TYR A 693 -2.77 -0.74 25.61
N ARG A 694 -3.00 -0.72 24.30
CA ARG A 694 -3.17 0.49 23.49
C ARG A 694 -4.36 0.26 22.56
N MET A 695 -5.22 1.25 22.38
CA MET A 695 -6.27 1.30 21.36
C MET A 695 -6.20 2.65 20.66
N GLU A 696 -6.49 2.68 19.37
CA GLU A 696 -6.44 3.88 18.53
C GLU A 696 -7.59 3.85 17.53
N PHE A 697 -8.35 4.94 17.44
CA PHE A 697 -9.35 5.19 16.41
C PHE A 697 -8.91 6.37 15.58
N GLY A 698 -8.82 6.21 14.26
CA GLY A 698 -8.40 7.25 13.32
C GLY A 698 -9.40 7.44 12.17
N GLN A 699 -9.60 8.69 11.77
CA GLN A 699 -10.26 9.11 10.55
C GLN A 699 -9.29 9.99 9.76
N ASN A 700 -8.91 9.57 8.55
CA ASN A 700 -8.01 10.31 7.66
C ASN A 700 -8.68 10.65 6.32
N ASN A 701 -8.38 11.83 5.77
CA ASN A 701 -8.61 12.24 4.38
C ASN A 701 -7.70 13.45 4.04
N ASP A 702 -7.82 14.06 2.86
CA ASP A 702 -6.97 15.19 2.41
C ASP A 702 -7.26 16.54 3.11
N LEU A 703 -8.37 16.66 3.83
CA LEU A 703 -8.85 17.89 4.48
C LEU A 703 -8.90 17.78 6.02
N TRP A 704 -9.23 16.59 6.53
CA TRP A 704 -9.38 16.29 7.95
C TRP A 704 -8.60 15.03 8.34
N ASN A 705 -7.87 15.12 9.44
CA ASN A 705 -7.30 14.00 10.17
C ASN A 705 -7.79 14.11 11.62
N ALA A 706 -8.30 13.02 12.19
CA ALA A 706 -8.69 12.95 13.59
C ALA A 706 -8.32 11.58 14.16
N THR A 707 -7.54 11.56 15.24
CA THR A 707 -7.13 10.33 15.93
C THR A 707 -7.39 10.43 17.43
N VAL A 708 -7.93 9.38 18.04
CA VAL A 708 -8.11 9.22 19.49
C VAL A 708 -7.35 7.97 19.92
N ARG A 709 -6.51 8.07 20.95
CA ARG A 709 -5.71 6.98 21.49
C ARG A 709 -6.01 6.77 22.97
N LEU A 710 -6.23 5.51 23.35
CA LEU A 710 -6.32 5.06 24.73
C LEU A 710 -5.11 4.18 25.02
N GLU A 711 -4.47 4.35 26.16
CA GLU A 711 -3.31 3.54 26.53
C GLU A 711 -3.23 3.32 28.03
N ARG A 712 -2.76 2.14 28.43
CA ARG A 712 -2.35 1.84 29.79
C ARG A 712 -1.13 0.93 29.77
N LEU A 713 -0.23 1.17 30.71
CA LEU A 713 0.95 0.38 30.96
C LEU A 713 1.10 0.18 32.47
N ASP A 714 0.95 -1.05 32.95
CA ASP A 714 1.02 -1.32 34.38
C ASP A 714 2.45 -1.15 34.95
N PRO A 715 2.59 -0.84 36.25
CA PRO A 715 3.89 -0.55 36.87
C PRO A 715 4.98 -1.60 36.73
N LEU A 716 4.66 -2.90 36.64
CA LEU A 716 5.66 -3.95 36.49
C LEU A 716 5.83 -4.42 35.04
N PHE A 717 5.01 -4.00 34.07
CA PHE A 717 5.21 -4.36 32.67
C PHE A 717 6.55 -3.81 32.16
N ASP A 718 7.45 -4.67 31.71
CA ASP A 718 8.72 -4.25 31.11
C ASP A 718 9.03 -5.06 29.85
N ALA A 719 9.37 -4.35 28.79
CA ALA A 719 9.72 -4.88 27.48
C ALA A 719 11.18 -4.62 27.09
N ASN A 720 12.00 -4.02 27.97
CA ASN A 720 13.33 -3.54 27.57
C ASN A 720 14.40 -4.61 27.32
N GLU A 721 14.17 -5.88 27.67
CA GLU A 721 15.14 -6.94 27.42
C GLU A 721 15.10 -7.46 25.97
N THR A 722 13.92 -7.49 25.31
CA THR A 722 13.77 -7.88 23.89
C THR A 722 13.27 -6.74 22.98
N GLY A 723 12.63 -5.74 23.57
CA GLY A 723 11.97 -4.60 22.92
C GLY A 723 12.53 -3.25 23.38
N TYR A 724 11.71 -2.20 23.28
CA TYR A 724 12.10 -0.85 23.68
C TYR A 724 10.93 -0.10 24.33
N LEU A 725 11.14 0.37 25.56
CA LEU A 725 10.14 1.10 26.34
C LEU A 725 10.80 2.15 27.22
N ARG A 726 10.52 3.44 26.95
CA ARG A 726 10.99 4.55 27.79
C ARG A 726 10.18 4.62 29.08
N LYS A 727 10.71 4.01 30.14
CA LYS A 727 10.02 3.84 31.42
C LYS A 727 11.03 3.70 32.57
N GLU A 728 10.65 4.16 33.76
CA GLU A 728 11.33 3.81 35.01
C GLU A 728 10.86 2.43 35.51
N PRO A 729 11.74 1.60 36.10
CA PRO A 729 11.33 0.43 36.86
C PRO A 729 10.21 0.77 37.85
N HIS A 730 9.23 -0.11 38.00
CA HIS A 730 8.10 0.02 38.94
C HIS A 730 7.18 1.25 38.75
N ARG A 731 7.29 2.00 37.64
CA ARG A 731 6.36 3.08 37.23
C ARG A 731 5.58 2.71 35.97
N GLY A 732 4.29 3.01 35.95
CA GLY A 732 3.40 2.83 34.80
C GLY A 732 2.58 4.10 34.53
N TRP A 733 1.64 4.03 33.61
CA TRP A 733 0.70 5.13 33.34
C TRP A 733 -0.59 4.63 32.71
N GLN A 734 -1.63 5.47 32.71
CA GLN A 734 -2.79 5.35 31.84
C GLN A 734 -3.10 6.71 31.23
N GLN A 735 -3.50 6.77 29.96
CA GLN A 735 -3.65 8.02 29.23
C GLN A 735 -4.67 7.97 28.10
N VAL A 736 -5.23 9.14 27.80
CA VAL A 736 -6.11 9.42 26.66
C VAL A 736 -5.47 10.54 25.85
N GLY A 737 -5.08 10.22 24.62
CA GLY A 737 -4.57 11.18 23.64
C GLY A 737 -5.61 11.47 22.56
N PHE A 738 -5.60 12.69 22.02
CA PHE A 738 -6.32 13.05 20.81
C PHE A 738 -5.49 13.95 19.91
N GLU A 739 -5.69 13.82 18.61
CA GLU A 739 -5.06 14.63 17.58
C GLU A 739 -6.11 14.98 16.53
N ALA A 740 -6.15 16.23 16.08
CA ALA A 740 -7.04 16.68 15.03
C ALA A 740 -6.32 17.71 14.16
N ALA A 741 -6.44 17.59 12.84
CA ALA A 741 -5.85 18.51 11.88
C ALA A 741 -6.84 18.89 10.77
N TYR A 742 -6.75 20.16 10.34
CA TYR A 742 -7.49 20.74 9.22
C TYR A 742 -6.50 21.31 8.18
N THR A 743 -6.61 20.85 6.94
CA THR A 743 -5.48 20.91 5.98
C THR A 743 -5.82 21.48 4.58
N PRO A 744 -6.53 22.63 4.49
CA PRO A 744 -7.12 23.15 3.26
C PRO A 744 -6.09 23.53 2.18
N ARG A 745 -6.44 23.24 0.92
CA ARG A 745 -5.69 23.62 -0.29
C ARG A 745 -6.08 25.02 -0.75
N ILE A 746 -5.22 26.02 -0.47
CA ILE A 746 -5.51 27.44 -0.78
C ILE A 746 -5.20 27.80 -2.24
N ARG A 747 -4.10 27.27 -2.81
CA ARG A 747 -3.65 27.45 -4.21
C ARG A 747 -3.68 28.91 -4.73
N LYS A 748 -3.37 29.90 -3.88
CA LYS A 748 -3.39 31.34 -4.21
C LYS A 748 -2.16 32.03 -3.63
N MET A 749 -1.59 33.01 -4.33
CA MET A 749 -0.42 33.80 -3.88
C MET A 749 0.78 32.93 -3.45
N GLY A 750 1.03 31.82 -4.16
CA GLY A 750 2.11 30.87 -3.84
C GLY A 750 1.85 29.95 -2.63
N LEU A 751 0.73 30.10 -1.92
CA LEU A 751 0.33 29.19 -0.83
C LEU A 751 -0.32 27.92 -1.41
N ARG A 752 0.25 26.75 -1.14
CA ARG A 752 -0.25 25.42 -1.57
C ARG A 752 -1.30 24.88 -0.60
N LYS A 753 -0.91 24.74 0.66
CA LYS A 753 -1.75 24.24 1.77
C LYS A 753 -1.51 25.09 3.01
N ALA A 754 -2.57 25.34 3.76
CA ALA A 754 -2.46 25.63 5.19
C ALA A 754 -2.72 24.33 5.97
N PHE A 755 -2.16 24.24 7.16
CA PHE A 755 -2.30 23.12 8.09
C PHE A 755 -2.44 23.71 9.48
N VAL A 756 -3.51 23.36 10.19
CA VAL A 756 -3.64 23.64 11.62
C VAL A 756 -3.95 22.32 12.29
N SER A 757 -3.13 21.91 13.26
CA SER A 757 -3.41 20.76 14.11
C SER A 757 -3.40 21.11 15.58
N TYR A 758 -4.19 20.35 16.32
CA TYR A 758 -4.22 20.27 17.76
C TYR A 758 -3.84 18.85 18.18
N ARG A 759 -2.98 18.71 19.19
CA ARG A 759 -2.76 17.44 19.90
C ARG A 759 -2.92 17.66 21.39
N GLY A 760 -3.74 16.83 22.03
CA GLY A 760 -3.95 16.81 23.48
C GLY A 760 -3.69 15.43 24.06
N GLU A 761 -3.27 15.38 25.31
CA GLU A 761 -3.07 14.17 26.09
C GLU A 761 -3.45 14.47 27.55
N VAL A 762 -4.15 13.53 28.19
CA VAL A 762 -4.40 13.51 29.64
C VAL A 762 -3.93 12.17 30.14
N SER A 763 -3.06 12.17 31.15
CA SER A 763 -2.41 10.96 31.65
C SER A 763 -2.37 10.93 33.17
N GLN A 764 -2.19 9.73 33.73
CA GLN A 764 -2.04 9.50 35.17
C GLN A 764 -0.93 8.47 35.38
N SER A 765 0.09 8.82 36.17
CA SER A 765 1.14 7.88 36.54
C SER A 765 0.62 6.83 37.53
N LEU A 766 1.12 5.61 37.38
CA LEU A 766 0.82 4.45 38.22
C LEU A 766 2.13 4.01 38.91
N TYR A 767 2.08 3.60 40.17
CA TYR A 767 3.28 3.24 40.94
C TYR A 767 3.08 1.94 41.73
N THR A 768 4.17 1.33 42.19
CA THR A 768 4.14 0.31 43.26
C THR A 768 4.74 0.86 44.55
N ASP A 769 4.51 0.18 45.67
CA ASP A 769 5.09 0.55 46.96
C ASP A 769 6.63 0.49 46.95
N GLU A 770 7.18 -0.47 46.19
CA GLU A 770 8.62 -0.65 45.94
C GLU A 770 9.24 0.54 45.18
N TYR A 771 8.51 1.18 44.26
CA TYR A 771 8.96 2.42 43.62
C TYR A 771 9.17 3.53 44.65
N PHE A 772 8.23 3.71 45.57
CA PHE A 772 8.35 4.68 46.66
C PHE A 772 9.47 4.32 47.64
N ALA A 773 9.61 3.03 48.00
CA ALA A 773 10.68 2.56 48.88
C ALA A 773 12.07 2.85 48.28
N ASN A 774 12.29 2.49 47.01
CA ASN A 774 13.53 2.74 46.29
C ASN A 774 13.81 4.25 46.15
N TRP A 775 12.78 5.06 45.84
CA TRP A 775 12.95 6.51 45.75
C TRP A 775 13.31 7.15 47.08
N ILE A 776 12.67 6.74 48.19
CA ILE A 776 12.98 7.21 49.54
C ILE A 776 14.41 6.82 49.95
N ALA A 777 14.84 5.58 49.66
CA ALA A 777 16.20 5.12 49.94
C ALA A 777 17.26 5.94 49.17
N GLN A 778 16.98 6.30 47.91
CA GLN A 778 17.85 7.16 47.09
C GLN A 778 17.77 8.66 47.45
N ASN A 779 16.69 9.11 48.10
CA ASN A 779 16.43 10.52 48.39
C ASN A 779 15.99 10.76 49.86
N PRO A 780 16.77 10.35 50.88
CA PRO A 780 16.32 10.33 52.28
C PRO A 780 15.96 11.72 52.85
N SER A 781 16.55 12.78 52.29
CA SER A 781 16.28 14.19 52.64
C SER A 781 15.02 14.77 51.99
N ARG A 782 14.44 14.13 50.97
CA ARG A 782 13.27 14.62 50.24
C ARG A 782 11.97 14.06 50.81
N ARG A 783 10.85 14.71 50.47
CA ARG A 783 9.49 14.30 50.86
C ARG A 783 8.58 14.42 49.66
N LEU A 784 7.52 13.60 49.62
CA LEU A 784 6.48 13.69 48.61
C LEU A 784 5.70 15.00 48.77
N SER A 785 5.43 15.73 47.68
CA SER A 785 4.65 16.98 47.77
C SER A 785 3.20 16.73 48.23
N PRO A 786 2.61 17.65 49.01
CA PRO A 786 1.17 17.62 49.33
C PRO A 786 0.29 17.58 48.07
N GLU A 787 0.74 18.21 46.99
CA GLU A 787 0.05 18.36 45.71
C GLU A 787 0.01 17.02 44.96
N PHE A 788 1.14 16.31 44.86
CA PHE A 788 1.23 14.96 44.29
C PHE A 788 0.26 13.98 44.98
N ARG A 789 0.08 14.11 46.30
CA ARG A 789 -0.85 13.26 47.07
C ARG A 789 -2.33 13.53 46.79
N ARG A 790 -2.67 14.69 46.21
CA ARG A 790 -4.06 15.10 45.94
C ARG A 790 -4.48 14.81 44.51
N ASP A 791 -3.58 14.98 43.55
CA ASP A 791 -3.91 14.92 42.13
C ASP A 791 -2.72 14.41 41.31
N LEU A 792 -2.95 13.31 40.58
CA LEU A 792 -1.97 12.61 39.74
C LEU A 792 -2.21 12.83 38.24
N ILE A 793 -3.11 13.73 37.84
CA ILE A 793 -3.51 13.95 36.45
C ILE A 793 -2.51 14.90 35.77
N ALA A 794 -1.60 14.34 34.98
CA ALA A 794 -0.81 15.10 34.03
C ALA A 794 -1.62 15.39 32.76
N TRP A 795 -1.28 16.45 32.04
CA TRP A 795 -1.85 16.73 30.72
C TRP A 795 -0.89 17.52 29.85
N LYS A 796 -0.99 17.36 28.53
CA LYS A 796 -0.22 18.08 27.54
C LYS A 796 -1.08 18.48 26.36
N GLY A 797 -1.13 19.76 26.02
CA GLY A 797 -1.77 20.29 24.82
C GLY A 797 -0.75 20.97 23.91
N SER A 798 -0.94 20.88 22.60
CA SER A 798 -0.16 21.64 21.63
C SER A 798 -0.98 22.00 20.39
N VAL A 799 -0.68 23.16 19.82
CA VAL A 799 -1.27 23.66 18.57
C VAL A 799 -0.14 23.98 17.61
N TRP A 800 -0.25 23.49 16.38
CA TRP A 800 0.70 23.72 15.30
C TRP A 800 -0.04 24.38 14.13
N ALA A 801 0.44 25.52 13.67
CA ALA A 801 -0.06 26.18 12.46
C ALA A 801 1.07 26.28 11.44
N SER A 802 0.84 25.80 10.22
CA SER A 802 1.85 25.72 9.16
C SER A 802 1.30 26.16 7.81
N LEU A 803 2.14 26.88 7.06
CA LEU A 803 1.92 27.28 5.68
C LEU A 803 2.96 26.62 4.79
N SER A 804 2.51 25.99 3.71
CA SER A 804 3.39 25.34 2.72
C SER A 804 3.30 26.07 1.38
N PHE A 805 4.44 26.43 0.80
CA PHE A 805 4.54 27.30 -0.38
C PHE A 805 5.00 26.54 -1.63
N VAL A 806 4.54 26.97 -2.79
CA VAL A 806 4.96 26.52 -4.14
C VAL A 806 5.48 27.71 -4.92
N GLU A 807 6.46 27.47 -5.80
CA GLU A 807 7.10 28.49 -6.67
C GLU A 807 7.75 29.68 -5.92
N SER A 808 7.86 29.61 -4.60
CA SER A 808 8.51 30.61 -3.74
C SER A 808 9.97 30.26 -3.41
N LEU A 809 10.71 31.20 -2.80
CA LEU A 809 11.95 30.89 -2.08
C LEU A 809 11.65 30.09 -0.80
N LEU A 810 10.51 30.38 -0.15
CA LEU A 810 10.05 29.69 1.05
C LEU A 810 9.54 28.28 0.70
N GLY A 811 9.84 27.32 1.56
CA GLY A 811 9.34 25.94 1.51
C GLY A 811 8.15 25.77 2.44
N ARG A 812 8.41 25.92 3.75
CA ARG A 812 7.42 25.85 4.83
C ARG A 812 7.70 26.93 5.87
N MET A 813 6.63 27.48 6.44
CA MET A 813 6.68 28.25 7.70
C MET A 813 5.74 27.58 8.69
N SER A 814 6.16 27.44 9.93
CA SER A 814 5.39 26.82 11.00
C SER A 814 5.59 27.58 12.31
N VAL A 815 4.51 27.73 13.07
CA VAL A 815 4.54 28.09 14.48
C VAL A 815 3.93 26.96 15.29
N PHE A 816 4.42 26.76 16.51
CA PHE A 816 3.76 25.92 17.48
C PHE A 816 3.75 26.55 18.86
N TYR A 817 2.73 26.19 19.62
CA TYR A 817 2.62 26.41 21.05
C TYR A 817 2.33 25.06 21.71
N GLU A 818 3.03 24.75 22.79
CA GLU A 818 2.72 23.61 23.66
C GLU A 818 2.59 24.10 25.11
N ARG A 819 1.73 23.42 25.86
CA ARG A 819 1.59 23.60 27.31
C ARG A 819 1.39 22.25 27.95
N SER A 820 2.09 21.96 29.03
CA SER A 820 1.82 20.78 29.84
C SER A 820 1.78 21.08 31.33
N ARG A 821 1.16 20.13 32.04
CA ARG A 821 1.22 19.93 33.47
C ARG A 821 1.78 18.52 33.68
N GLU A 822 3.01 18.42 34.13
CA GLU A 822 3.63 17.16 34.54
C GLU A 822 3.45 17.00 36.06
N VAL A 823 3.26 15.77 36.53
CA VAL A 823 3.09 15.47 37.96
C VAL A 823 4.18 14.50 38.41
N GLU A 824 4.98 14.91 39.38
CA GLU A 824 6.11 14.16 39.90
C GLU A 824 6.11 14.10 41.43
N LEU A 825 6.90 13.16 41.98
CA LEU A 825 6.94 12.88 43.42
C LEU A 825 7.21 14.13 44.27
N THR A 826 7.99 15.08 43.76
CA THR A 826 8.48 16.26 44.50
C THR A 826 7.68 17.54 44.25
N ASP A 827 6.96 17.66 43.13
CA ASP A 827 6.21 18.87 42.77
C ASP A 827 5.29 18.64 41.56
N ILE A 828 4.43 19.63 41.26
CA ILE A 828 3.63 19.70 40.03
C ILE A 828 4.21 20.78 39.12
N PHE A 829 4.52 20.39 37.90
CA PHE A 829 5.32 21.16 36.96
C PHE A 829 4.48 21.68 35.80
N MET A 830 4.33 23.01 35.71
CA MET A 830 3.70 23.66 34.56
C MET A 830 4.78 24.08 33.56
N ALA A 831 4.61 23.71 32.29
CA ALA A 831 5.53 24.05 31.21
C ALA A 831 4.77 24.70 30.04
N SER A 832 5.31 25.76 29.45
CA SER A 832 4.89 26.36 28.17
C SER A 832 6.07 26.48 27.21
N GLY A 833 5.93 25.88 26.02
CA GLY A 833 6.92 25.94 24.95
C GLY A 833 6.37 26.64 23.70
N TYR A 834 7.21 27.47 23.08
CA TYR A 834 6.91 28.12 21.81
C TYR A 834 7.97 27.70 20.79
N GLY A 835 7.59 27.65 19.52
CA GLY A 835 8.59 27.59 18.48
C GLY A 835 8.14 28.10 17.13
N PHE A 836 9.13 28.44 16.33
CA PHE A 836 9.02 28.93 14.97
C PHE A 836 10.00 28.15 14.10
N PHE A 837 9.50 27.68 12.96
CA PHE A 837 10.31 27.01 11.95
C PHE A 837 10.07 27.68 10.60
N VAL A 838 11.15 28.03 9.92
CA VAL A 838 11.11 28.45 8.51
C VAL A 838 12.14 27.67 7.73
N SER A 839 11.72 27.15 6.58
CA SER A 839 12.64 26.60 5.59
C SER A 839 12.48 27.29 4.24
N THR A 840 13.58 27.36 3.51
CA THR A 840 13.53 27.59 2.07
C THR A 840 13.15 26.31 1.33
N ASP A 841 12.91 26.43 0.04
CA ASP A 841 12.61 25.31 -0.83
C ASP A 841 13.81 24.35 -0.97
N TRP A 842 13.70 23.17 -0.35
CA TRP A 842 14.71 22.09 -0.36
C TRP A 842 15.11 21.57 -1.75
N THR A 843 14.34 21.93 -2.78
CA THR A 843 14.61 21.55 -4.18
C THR A 843 15.62 22.46 -4.88
N ARG A 844 16.00 23.58 -4.25
CA ARG A 844 17.01 24.52 -4.76
C ARG A 844 18.44 23.99 -4.52
N ARG A 845 19.40 24.51 -5.29
CA ARG A 845 20.84 24.19 -5.13
C ARG A 845 21.36 24.60 -3.75
N THR A 846 20.91 25.75 -3.24
CA THR A 846 21.11 26.16 -1.87
C THR A 846 19.75 26.18 -1.20
N SER A 847 19.61 25.45 -0.11
CA SER A 847 18.39 25.38 0.68
C SER A 847 18.75 25.19 2.15
N GLY A 848 17.80 25.39 3.05
CA GLY A 848 18.06 25.30 4.48
C GLY A 848 16.90 25.87 5.29
N GLY A 849 17.08 25.96 6.60
CA GLY A 849 16.08 26.52 7.48
C GLY A 849 16.60 26.83 8.88
N VAL A 850 15.72 27.49 9.62
CA VAL A 850 15.93 27.91 11.00
C VAL A 850 14.75 27.38 11.82
N SER A 851 15.06 26.65 12.88
CA SER A 851 14.11 26.28 13.92
C SER A 851 14.53 26.97 15.22
N VAL A 852 13.61 27.70 15.83
CA VAL A 852 13.77 28.29 17.16
C VAL A 852 12.71 27.65 18.05
N ARG A 853 13.12 27.10 19.19
CA ARG A 853 12.24 26.70 20.30
C ARG A 853 12.67 27.46 21.54
N ALA A 854 11.72 28.03 22.26
CA ALA A 854 11.97 28.72 23.51
C ALA A 854 10.84 28.47 24.49
N GLY A 855 11.19 28.20 25.74
CA GLY A 855 10.24 27.98 26.81
C GLY A 855 10.62 26.78 27.66
N ASP A 856 9.65 26.28 28.39
CA ASP A 856 9.83 25.29 29.43
C ASP A 856 10.05 23.89 28.85
N PHE A 857 11.09 23.21 29.32
CA PHE A 857 11.43 21.84 29.02
C PHE A 857 11.47 21.02 30.31
N TYR A 858 10.73 19.92 30.34
CA TYR A 858 10.79 18.95 31.41
C TYR A 858 11.69 17.77 30.98
N ASN A 859 12.83 17.61 31.64
CA ASN A 859 13.90 16.72 31.17
C ASN A 859 13.91 15.33 31.83
N PHE A 860 13.01 15.07 32.78
CA PHE A 860 12.90 13.85 33.62
C PHE A 860 14.14 13.48 34.47
N ALA A 861 15.33 13.98 34.15
CA ALA A 861 16.58 13.74 34.88
C ALA A 861 16.73 14.68 36.09
N ARG A 862 16.12 15.86 36.02
CA ARG A 862 16.09 16.87 37.07
C ARG A 862 14.64 17.06 37.51
N GLN A 863 14.46 17.27 38.81
CA GLN A 863 13.16 17.47 39.47
C GLN A 863 12.70 18.93 39.32
N ALA A 864 12.72 19.44 38.09
CA ALA A 864 12.45 20.83 37.77
C ALA A 864 11.99 20.99 36.31
N VAL A 865 11.24 22.07 36.07
CA VAL A 865 11.05 22.65 34.74
C VAL A 865 12.20 23.63 34.48
N GLU A 866 12.75 23.58 33.28
CA GLU A 866 13.90 24.39 32.89
C GLU A 866 13.59 25.18 31.64
N VAL A 867 13.97 26.45 31.60
CA VAL A 867 13.76 27.24 30.38
C VAL A 867 14.83 26.83 29.37
N GLN A 868 14.43 26.07 28.36
CA GLN A 868 15.28 25.73 27.23
C GLN A 868 15.13 26.76 26.12
N ARG A 869 16.27 27.24 25.61
CA ARG A 869 16.35 27.98 24.34
C ARG A 869 17.13 27.13 23.36
N ARG A 870 16.50 26.68 22.28
CA ARG A 870 17.13 25.88 21.23
C ARG A 870 17.04 26.58 19.88
N LEU A 871 18.20 26.81 19.28
CA LEU A 871 18.35 27.15 17.88
C LEU A 871 18.83 25.90 17.13
N PHE A 872 18.21 25.61 15.99
CA PHE A 872 18.69 24.63 15.04
C PHE A 872 18.74 25.25 13.65
N LEU A 873 19.92 25.25 13.06
CA LEU A 873 20.21 25.69 11.72
C LEU A 873 20.57 24.46 10.90
N PHE A 874 20.01 24.35 9.71
CA PHE A 874 20.40 23.33 8.74
C PHE A 874 20.47 23.98 7.35
N SER A 875 21.44 23.56 6.56
CA SER A 875 21.66 24.07 5.21
C SER A 875 22.19 22.96 4.32
N THR A 876 21.61 22.82 3.14
CA THR A 876 22.10 21.92 2.10
C THR A 876 22.51 22.74 0.88
N LEU A 877 23.81 22.66 0.56
CA LEU A 877 24.41 23.24 -0.62
C LEU A 877 24.79 22.13 -1.61
N ARG A 878 24.39 22.29 -2.87
CA ARG A 878 24.64 21.36 -3.98
C ARG A 878 25.31 22.12 -5.12
N PRO A 879 26.64 22.37 -5.05
CA PRO A 879 27.36 23.16 -6.06
C PRO A 879 27.34 22.49 -7.43
N ARG A 880 27.33 21.16 -7.45
CA ARG A 880 27.22 20.28 -8.63
C ARG A 880 26.22 19.17 -8.32
N SER A 881 25.77 18.44 -9.34
CA SER A 881 24.87 17.30 -9.20
C SER A 881 25.46 16.13 -8.40
N ASN A 882 26.80 16.05 -8.34
CA ASN A 882 27.55 14.97 -7.71
C ASN A 882 28.25 15.37 -6.38
N LEU A 883 27.97 16.56 -5.85
CA LEU A 883 28.50 17.04 -4.57
C LEU A 883 27.38 17.66 -3.74
N THR A 884 27.13 17.09 -2.57
CA THR A 884 26.22 17.63 -1.57
C THR A 884 27.00 17.95 -0.29
N LEU A 885 26.80 19.15 0.24
CA LEU A 885 27.31 19.63 1.51
C LEU A 885 26.12 19.94 2.42
N GLU A 886 25.98 19.19 3.50
CA GLU A 886 24.93 19.35 4.50
C GLU A 886 25.59 19.86 5.79
N PHE A 887 25.29 21.12 6.13
CA PHE A 887 25.71 21.75 7.37
C PHE A 887 24.55 21.75 8.35
N GLU A 888 24.81 21.28 9.57
CA GLU A 888 23.89 21.42 10.69
C GLU A 888 24.59 22.10 11.88
N GLY A 889 23.80 22.86 12.63
CA GLY A 889 24.23 23.51 13.86
C GLY A 889 23.07 23.58 14.84
N SER A 890 23.19 22.91 16.00
CA SER A 890 22.27 23.09 17.12
C SER A 890 22.98 23.79 18.27
N TYR A 891 22.33 24.83 18.79
CA TYR A 891 22.66 25.42 20.08
C TYR A 891 21.47 25.22 21.00
N ALA A 892 21.69 24.64 22.17
CA ALA A 892 20.72 24.57 23.25
C ALA A 892 21.30 25.20 24.51
N GLN A 893 20.48 25.96 25.22
CA GLN A 893 20.79 26.56 26.50
C GLN A 893 19.71 26.16 27.49
N SER A 894 20.10 25.63 28.64
CA SER A 894 19.22 25.39 29.78
C SER A 894 19.46 26.45 30.85
N LEU A 895 18.37 26.78 31.55
CA LEU A 895 18.30 27.77 32.60
C LEU A 895 17.59 27.12 33.80
N ASP A 896 18.13 27.31 34.99
CA ASP A 896 17.57 26.79 36.22
C ASP A 896 16.27 27.52 36.59
N GLN A 897 15.63 27.10 37.68
CA GLN A 897 14.40 27.73 38.20
C GLN A 897 14.57 29.22 38.58
N LYS A 898 15.80 29.72 38.74
CA LYS A 898 16.13 31.13 39.04
C LYS A 898 16.46 31.93 37.76
N GLY A 899 16.42 31.30 36.59
CA GLY A 899 16.83 31.91 35.32
C GLY A 899 18.35 32.04 35.15
N ILE A 900 19.14 31.32 35.95
CA ILE A 900 20.60 31.25 35.86
C ILE A 900 20.97 30.15 34.87
N ILE A 901 22.02 30.36 34.08
CA ILE A 901 22.44 29.42 33.03
C ILE A 901 23.11 28.20 33.69
N ASP A 902 22.45 27.05 33.65
CA ASP A 902 22.98 25.79 34.17
C ASP A 902 23.62 24.90 33.09
N GLY A 903 23.39 25.21 31.80
CA GLY A 903 23.90 24.42 30.70
C GLY A 903 23.92 25.14 29.36
N ARG A 904 24.96 24.87 28.57
CA ARG A 904 25.09 25.27 27.16
C ARG A 904 25.62 24.08 26.35
N PHE A 905 24.89 23.71 25.32
CA PHE A 905 25.17 22.57 24.46
C PHE A 905 25.25 23.07 23.03
N PHE A 906 26.36 22.85 22.36
CA PHE A 906 26.55 23.19 20.97
C PHE A 906 26.97 21.93 20.21
N THR A 907 26.30 21.64 19.11
CA THR A 907 26.77 20.67 18.12
C THR A 907 26.76 21.31 16.76
N SER A 908 27.81 21.09 15.98
CA SER A 908 27.80 21.38 14.56
C SER A 908 28.37 20.21 13.79
N SER A 909 27.79 19.92 12.64
CA SER A 909 28.25 18.86 11.75
C SER A 909 28.27 19.31 10.30
N LEU A 910 29.20 18.74 9.56
CA LEU A 910 29.30 18.84 8.10
C LEU A 910 29.29 17.42 7.54
N ARG A 911 28.24 17.08 6.81
CA ARG A 911 28.15 15.87 5.98
C ARG A 911 28.44 16.25 4.54
N THR A 912 29.57 15.80 4.02
CA THR A 912 29.96 15.92 2.62
C THR A 912 29.70 14.58 1.93
N THR A 913 28.89 14.57 0.88
CA THR A 913 28.74 13.40 0.00
C THR A 913 29.23 13.78 -1.39
N TYR A 914 30.30 13.14 -1.85
CA TYR A 914 30.82 13.26 -3.20
C TYR A 914 30.64 11.94 -3.96
N LEU A 915 30.02 12.02 -5.12
CA LEU A 915 29.85 10.91 -6.05
C LEU A 915 30.90 11.04 -7.15
N PHE A 916 31.90 10.16 -7.17
CA PHE A 916 32.86 10.05 -8.28
C PHE A 916 32.17 9.45 -9.50
N THR A 917 31.39 8.40 -9.25
CA THR A 917 30.39 7.82 -10.15
C THR A 917 29.11 7.57 -9.34
N ARG A 918 28.06 6.99 -9.93
CA ARG A 918 26.89 6.54 -9.13
C ARG A 918 27.22 5.39 -8.16
N ASP A 919 28.29 4.64 -8.43
CA ASP A 919 28.66 3.40 -7.74
C ASP A 919 29.91 3.57 -6.84
N ILE A 920 30.69 4.65 -7.04
CA ILE A 920 31.87 5.03 -6.24
C ILE A 920 31.60 6.37 -5.56
N PHE A 921 31.59 6.37 -4.24
CA PHE A 921 31.29 7.56 -3.44
C PHE A 921 32.27 7.74 -2.28
N LEU A 922 32.49 9.00 -1.90
CA LEU A 922 33.12 9.38 -0.64
C LEU A 922 32.09 10.13 0.20
N ARG A 923 31.82 9.62 1.40
CA ARG A 923 31.16 10.38 2.46
C ARG A 923 32.21 10.80 3.47
N VAL A 924 32.17 12.08 3.86
CA VAL A 924 32.93 12.61 4.99
C VAL A 924 31.93 13.26 5.93
N PHE A 925 31.87 12.79 7.16
CA PHE A 925 31.10 13.37 8.24
C PHE A 925 32.07 13.87 9.31
N ALA A 926 32.02 15.16 9.60
CA ALA A 926 32.71 15.75 10.73
C ALA A 926 31.67 16.35 11.67
N GLN A 927 31.76 16.07 12.97
CA GLN A 927 30.90 16.62 14.01
C GLN A 927 31.76 17.13 15.17
N ALA A 928 31.50 18.36 15.59
CA ALA A 928 32.09 18.96 16.79
C ALA A 928 30.97 19.26 17.79
N GLY A 929 31.04 18.61 18.96
CA GLY A 929 30.18 18.87 20.11
C GLY A 929 30.94 19.61 21.20
N ARG A 930 30.28 20.57 21.86
CA ARG A 930 30.74 21.23 23.09
C ARG A 930 29.58 21.39 24.05
N ASN A 931 29.60 20.58 25.09
CA ASN A 931 28.65 20.57 26.19
C ASN A 931 29.33 21.20 27.41
N ARG A 932 28.72 22.22 28.01
CA ARG A 932 29.20 22.85 29.24
C ARG A 932 28.05 22.93 30.24
N THR A 933 28.22 22.27 31.37
CA THR A 933 27.26 22.25 32.48
C THR A 933 27.79 23.05 33.67
N PHE A 934 26.89 23.61 34.47
CA PHE A 934 27.20 24.55 35.55
C PHE A 934 26.41 24.17 36.82
N TYR A 935 26.39 22.87 37.16
CA TYR A 935 25.79 22.33 38.38
C TYR A 935 26.69 22.63 39.60
N ASP A 936 27.13 21.59 40.33
CA ASP A 936 28.02 21.70 41.49
C ASP A 936 29.48 22.05 41.10
N LYS A 937 29.90 21.66 39.89
CA LYS A 937 31.16 22.04 39.26
C LYS A 937 30.92 22.36 37.78
N ILE A 938 31.70 23.30 37.24
CA ILE A 938 31.69 23.56 35.80
C ILE A 938 32.41 22.40 35.11
N GLN A 939 31.68 21.63 34.31
CA GLN A 939 32.25 20.59 33.45
C GLN A 939 32.11 21.02 32.00
N THR A 940 33.19 20.95 31.22
CA THR A 940 33.16 21.12 29.76
C THR A 940 33.58 19.81 29.13
N GLN A 941 32.70 19.23 28.31
CA GLN A 941 32.99 18.09 27.45
C GLN A 941 32.95 18.57 26.00
N GLN A 942 34.06 18.40 25.30
CA GLN A 942 34.19 18.54 23.86
C GLN A 942 34.36 17.15 23.26
N ASN A 943 33.60 16.86 22.22
CA ASN A 943 33.67 15.61 21.47
C ASN A 943 33.86 15.95 19.99
N TYR A 944 34.80 15.31 19.31
CA TYR A 944 35.04 15.49 17.89
C TYR A 944 34.99 14.13 17.19
N LEU A 945 33.99 13.95 16.34
CA LEU A 945 33.81 12.75 15.55
C LEU A 945 34.14 13.05 14.09
N VAL A 946 35.13 12.34 13.54
CA VAL A 946 35.43 12.32 12.10
C VAL A 946 35.19 10.91 11.58
N SER A 947 34.31 10.81 10.59
CA SER A 947 34.00 9.58 9.87
C SER A 947 34.22 9.81 8.39
N MET A 948 35.02 8.98 7.74
CA MET A 948 35.21 8.96 6.30
C MET A 948 34.89 7.57 5.77
N LEU A 949 34.09 7.52 4.72
CA LEU A 949 33.69 6.30 4.04
C LEU A 949 33.92 6.45 2.54
N LEU A 950 34.95 5.79 2.04
CA LEU A 950 35.11 5.54 0.61
C LEU A 950 34.42 4.22 0.29
N GLY A 951 33.29 4.27 -0.40
CA GLY A 951 32.49 3.10 -0.78
C GLY A 951 32.49 2.86 -2.29
N TRP A 952 32.57 1.60 -2.69
CA TRP A 952 32.40 1.14 -4.06
C TRP A 952 31.46 -0.07 -4.11
N GLU A 953 30.25 0.12 -4.65
CA GLU A 953 29.31 -0.94 -5.01
C GLU A 953 29.66 -1.45 -6.42
N TYR A 954 30.65 -2.35 -6.52
CA TYR A 954 31.11 -2.85 -7.83
C TYR A 954 30.13 -3.84 -8.48
N ARG A 955 29.25 -4.46 -7.67
CA ARG A 955 28.03 -5.19 -8.07
C ARG A 955 26.98 -5.01 -6.98
N PRO A 956 25.67 -5.15 -7.27
CA PRO A 956 24.63 -5.08 -6.24
C PRO A 956 24.94 -5.98 -5.04
N LYS A 957 24.84 -5.42 -3.83
CA LYS A 957 25.19 -6.05 -2.54
C LYS A 957 26.66 -6.52 -2.38
N SER A 958 27.53 -6.25 -3.35
CA SER A 958 28.97 -6.56 -3.27
C SER A 958 29.75 -5.26 -3.12
N HIS A 959 30.32 -5.06 -1.94
CA HIS A 959 30.91 -3.78 -1.54
C HIS A 959 32.39 -3.95 -1.27
N PHE A 960 33.18 -3.05 -1.83
CA PHE A 960 34.47 -2.70 -1.27
C PHE A 960 34.28 -1.37 -0.54
N PHE A 961 34.68 -1.29 0.73
CA PHE A 961 34.76 0.01 1.39
C PHE A 961 35.97 0.12 2.32
N VAL A 962 36.41 1.37 2.46
CA VAL A 962 37.36 1.79 3.49
C VAL A 962 36.63 2.79 4.37
N ALA A 963 36.42 2.40 5.63
CA ALA A 963 35.87 3.24 6.68
C ALA A 963 37.00 3.67 7.62
N TYR A 964 37.05 4.97 7.90
CA TYR A 964 37.90 5.59 8.91
C TYR A 964 36.99 6.29 9.89
N ASN A 965 36.98 5.87 11.15
CA ASN A 965 36.24 6.52 12.22
C ASN A 965 37.22 6.93 13.32
N GLU A 966 37.06 8.15 13.82
CA GLU A 966 37.91 8.72 14.87
C GLU A 966 37.05 9.58 15.80
N ASP A 967 37.03 9.24 17.08
CA ASP A 967 36.32 9.97 18.14
C ASP A 967 37.35 10.49 19.14
N TRP A 968 37.39 11.81 19.33
CA TRP A 968 38.20 12.47 20.34
C TRP A 968 37.32 13.03 21.43
N LYS A 969 37.74 12.87 22.67
CA LYS A 969 37.05 13.42 23.85
C LYS A 969 38.00 14.27 24.67
N THR A 970 37.42 15.11 25.52
CA THR A 970 38.16 15.88 26.52
C THR A 970 37.82 15.39 27.91
N SER A 971 38.87 15.06 28.67
CA SER A 971 38.83 14.91 30.12
C SER A 971 39.84 15.90 30.70
N GLU A 972 39.46 16.60 31.76
CA GLU A 972 40.39 17.48 32.51
C GLU A 972 41.10 18.53 31.63
N GLU A 973 40.39 19.03 30.62
CA GLU A 973 40.83 20.04 29.63
C GLU A 973 41.82 19.57 28.54
N GLU A 974 42.33 18.33 28.60
CA GLU A 974 43.15 17.74 27.52
C GLU A 974 42.32 16.93 26.52
N LEU A 975 42.60 17.11 25.23
CA LEU A 975 41.98 16.40 24.12
C LEU A 975 42.73 15.09 23.84
N HIS A 976 42.08 13.96 24.06
CA HIS A 976 42.63 12.63 23.82
C HIS A 976 41.79 11.84 22.81
N LEU A 977 42.43 10.86 22.18
CA LEU A 977 41.78 9.93 21.25
C LEU A 977 41.03 8.85 22.05
N ASP A 978 39.70 8.82 21.98
CA ASP A 978 38.87 7.79 22.64
C ASP A 978 38.91 6.48 21.83
N ASP A 979 38.68 6.59 20.51
CA ASP A 979 38.71 5.45 19.60
C ASP A 979 39.12 5.88 18.18
N ARG A 980 40.09 5.19 17.58
CA ARG A 980 40.38 5.25 16.14
C ARG A 980 40.19 3.87 15.56
N VAL A 981 39.30 3.76 14.58
CA VAL A 981 38.99 2.51 13.88
C VAL A 981 39.19 2.72 12.38
N ILE A 982 40.10 1.94 11.79
CA ILE A 982 40.23 1.82 10.34
C ILE A 982 39.79 0.42 9.94
N VAL A 983 38.77 0.33 9.09
CA VAL A 983 38.21 -0.92 8.59
C VAL A 983 38.21 -0.91 7.08
N VAL A 984 38.86 -1.92 6.50
CA VAL A 984 38.70 -2.31 5.10
C VAL A 984 37.78 -3.52 5.07
N LYS A 985 36.63 -3.38 4.41
CA LYS A 985 35.74 -4.50 4.12
C LYS A 985 35.74 -4.80 2.65
N ILE A 986 35.88 -6.08 2.32
CA ILE A 986 35.44 -6.62 1.04
C ILE A 986 34.34 -7.64 1.30
N SER A 987 33.16 -7.41 0.71
CA SER A 987 32.09 -8.38 0.63
C SER A 987 31.87 -8.77 -0.83
N TYR A 988 31.60 -10.05 -1.05
CA TYR A 988 31.21 -10.56 -2.35
C TYR A 988 29.93 -11.38 -2.18
N LEU A 989 28.90 -11.05 -2.95
CA LEU A 989 27.67 -11.82 -3.01
C LEU A 989 27.78 -12.86 -4.13
N TRP A 990 27.73 -14.14 -3.79
CA TRP A 990 27.36 -15.19 -4.73
C TRP A 990 25.84 -15.34 -4.71
N ASN A 991 25.23 -15.23 -5.88
CA ASN A 991 23.80 -15.41 -6.09
C ASN A 991 23.65 -16.53 -7.14
N PHE A 992 22.98 -17.62 -6.77
CA PHE A 992 22.86 -18.86 -7.53
C PHE A 992 21.44 -19.08 -8.07
#